data_AF-A0AAN0KHY3-F1
#
_entry.id   AF-A0AAN0KHY3-F1
#
_cell.length_a   1.000
_cell.length_b   1.000
_cell.length_c   1.000
_cell.angle_alpha   90.00
_cell.angle_beta   90.00
_cell.angle_gamma   90.00
#
_symmetry.space_group_name_H-M   'P 1'
#
loop_
_entity.id
_entity.type
_entity.pdbx_description
1 polymer ?
#
loop_
_entity_poly.entity_id
_entity_poly.type
_entity_poly.pdbx_seq_one_letter_code
_entity_poly.pdbx_strand_id
1 'polypeptide(L)'
;MLTVVIGGAWGLVTVGRLDTIRTTSWSEILTRPDDGALLLGIITIVGWIAWSTATLSFVSEALAAATRQRCRLRFPGSEVLAPVSTVLVAAVLGLIASQPVGAAPHQIAPAAPVAAQPEAAPPQIVRMGAAPAQAPDDATGRSAAPNARTHLVQAGDDLWSLAEQYYQDGALWREIAAANDTLLLVSTDHLEPGMLLVIPDLAGRDDEPSVIVQSGQTLSELASEHLGDAGHWPELAAANPGLVTDPDVIDIGWRLKLPTPADLDTRTAQAPAADPQIDTTPLNLEPCPIPPVGQNQPGESAAADQAGPQMTVAALGAGAITALAGLFFLRRRQQLAKRPLGHALPALGPDARTASIALAHAASTLPAVPAVAGEPGERGETEIALGLVQDSSAATPGGEFYCDIEGEQVTWLHGDEEAALSMATAMAFALAADPLTRVIVAGPAFGWLADLDEPRLEVYPSVDQACHRLGNLADQRAANREEDVSLGQLRADPLLSEAWSPIVVILDAMPTRLPRRLAGLGLSLIICAGDRRPADGSAAIHLEAGRAVHLPTGETFTPHLVGAPARRALSEIFEVAAATDYPPAPWWATYETAGLPVVLPTAIKPGSVEGGTVSSIAETEHPVVKLLGTIELIGARGAPPPRAMKQCVEYCAWLLENPGGTAMMMSDDLMVAEATRRSNMSRLRGWLGVDAHGGAYLPDAYSGRITLHAGITSDWEQLQALIGGGVNRVANASLVHALELVRGAPLADAAPGQWHWAEQLRHDMIATISDIAVVLARRALKAGDLDSAQWAIEKGLAVGSEDEQFAATQIQLAHLQGDDALADRLVMQLTRRTRTLGIDLSEETVTLLQEVVEGRVRLRRA
;
A
#
# COMPACT_ATOMS: atom_id res chain seq x y z
N MET A 1 16.58 27.75 15.40
CA MET A 1 17.03 28.74 14.39
C MET A 1 18.49 29.11 14.61
N LEU A 2 18.86 29.73 15.75
CA LEU A 2 20.27 29.83 16.16
C LEU A 2 20.97 28.46 16.16
N THR A 3 20.23 27.42 16.57
CA THR A 3 20.63 26.00 16.51
C THR A 3 20.94 25.45 15.13
N VAL A 4 20.29 25.92 14.06
CA VAL A 4 20.53 25.42 12.69
C VAL A 4 21.77 26.09 12.10
N VAL A 5 21.92 27.40 12.31
CA VAL A 5 23.09 28.16 11.85
C VAL A 5 24.34 27.71 12.63
N ILE A 6 24.25 27.65 13.96
CA ILE A 6 25.35 27.21 14.82
C ILE A 6 25.60 25.71 14.67
N GLY A 7 24.56 24.88 14.55
CA GLY A 7 24.69 23.44 14.36
C GLY A 7 25.33 23.07 13.02
N GLY A 8 24.97 23.77 11.94
CA GLY A 8 25.60 23.59 10.63
C GLY A 8 27.09 23.98 10.63
N ALA A 9 27.42 25.13 11.25
CA ALA A 9 28.82 25.53 11.42
C ALA A 9 29.59 24.56 12.33
N TRP A 10 28.98 24.11 13.43
CA TRP A 10 29.58 23.15 14.34
C TRP A 10 29.86 21.81 13.67
N GLY A 11 28.90 21.26 12.92
CA GLY A 11 29.07 20.02 12.14
C GLY A 11 30.18 20.12 11.09
N LEU A 12 30.27 21.25 10.38
CA LEU A 12 31.37 21.50 9.41
C LEU A 12 32.74 21.67 10.09
N VAL A 13 32.79 22.16 11.33
CA VAL A 13 34.04 22.26 12.12
C VAL A 13 34.43 20.91 12.73
N THR A 14 33.47 20.10 13.18
CA THR A 14 33.76 18.82 13.86
C THR A 14 34.04 17.68 12.89
N VAL A 15 33.36 17.65 11.74
CA VAL A 15 33.48 16.59 10.73
C VAL A 15 34.39 17.01 9.57
N GLY A 16 34.46 18.30 9.27
CA GLY A 16 35.22 18.81 8.13
C GLY A 16 36.74 18.73 8.31
N ARG A 17 37.44 18.48 7.20
CA ARG A 17 38.91 18.39 7.14
C ARG A 17 39.47 19.46 6.20
N LEU A 18 39.48 20.72 6.64
CA LEU A 18 40.06 21.84 5.88
C LEU A 18 41.60 21.89 5.94
N ASP A 19 42.16 21.25 6.96
CA ASP A 19 43.59 21.08 7.21
C ASP A 19 44.28 20.21 6.16
N THR A 20 43.57 19.25 5.56
CA THR A 20 44.11 18.39 4.49
C THR A 20 44.45 19.19 3.25
N ILE A 21 43.60 20.14 2.84
CA ILE A 21 43.86 21.00 1.66
C ILE A 21 45.10 21.88 1.86
N ARG A 22 45.32 22.37 3.09
CA ARG A 22 46.47 23.23 3.42
C ARG A 22 47.78 22.46 3.48
N THR A 23 47.73 21.17 3.83
CA THR A 23 48.92 20.32 3.99
C THR A 23 49.23 19.49 2.75
N THR A 24 48.35 19.50 1.74
CA THR A 24 48.54 18.73 0.50
C THR A 24 49.54 19.40 -0.44
N SER A 25 50.59 18.66 -0.79
CA SER A 25 51.56 19.04 -1.82
C SER A 25 50.97 18.84 -3.21
N TRP A 26 50.55 19.92 -3.87
CA TRP A 26 49.92 19.89 -5.21
C TRP A 26 50.77 19.25 -6.31
N SER A 27 52.08 19.15 -6.11
CA SER A 27 53.02 18.51 -7.04
C SER A 27 53.03 16.98 -6.98
N GLU A 28 52.54 16.36 -5.90
CA GLU A 28 52.63 14.90 -5.67
C GLU A 28 51.26 14.20 -5.67
N ILE A 29 50.17 14.96 -5.87
CA ILE A 29 48.78 14.47 -5.87
C ILE A 29 48.56 13.32 -6.88
N LEU A 30 49.21 13.37 -8.05
CA LEU A 30 49.04 12.36 -9.10
C LEU A 30 49.84 11.07 -8.87
N THR A 31 50.72 11.06 -7.86
CA THR A 31 51.65 9.95 -7.58
C THR A 31 51.37 9.26 -6.25
N ARG A 32 50.46 9.78 -5.43
CA ARG A 32 50.11 9.21 -4.13
C ARG A 32 48.80 8.40 -4.25
N PRO A 33 48.69 7.24 -3.58
CA PRO A 33 47.43 6.50 -3.47
C PRO A 33 46.34 7.39 -2.84
N ASP A 34 45.14 7.35 -3.39
CA ASP A 34 43.99 8.12 -2.88
C ASP A 34 43.51 7.52 -1.54
N ASP A 35 43.57 8.32 -0.48
CA ASP A 35 43.10 7.98 0.86
C ASP A 35 41.78 8.68 1.23
N GLY A 36 41.13 9.33 0.25
CA GLY A 36 39.86 10.04 0.42
C GLY A 36 39.96 11.36 1.20
N ALA A 37 41.13 11.72 1.73
CA ALA A 37 41.31 12.91 2.55
C ALA A 37 41.19 14.21 1.75
N LEU A 38 41.58 14.19 0.46
CA LEU A 38 41.41 15.31 -0.46
C LEU A 38 39.94 15.52 -0.84
N LEU A 39 39.22 14.43 -1.14
CA LEU A 39 37.80 14.46 -1.45
C LEU A 39 36.99 15.03 -0.27
N LEU A 40 37.28 14.56 0.95
CA LEU A 40 36.65 15.06 2.16
C LEU A 40 36.96 16.54 2.40
N GLY A 41 38.19 16.99 2.11
CA GLY A 41 38.55 18.41 2.16
C GLY A 41 37.75 19.25 1.16
N ILE A 42 37.62 18.79 -0.08
CA ILE A 42 36.87 19.49 -1.14
C ILE A 42 35.38 19.57 -0.76
N ILE A 43 34.79 18.46 -0.28
CA ILE A 43 33.41 18.42 0.22
C ILE A 43 33.23 19.40 1.38
N THR A 44 34.22 19.50 2.28
CA THR A 44 34.19 20.45 3.39
C THR A 44 34.15 21.91 2.88
N ILE A 45 34.94 22.25 1.86
CA ILE A 45 34.89 23.60 1.23
C ILE A 45 33.51 23.87 0.63
N VAL A 46 32.96 22.92 -0.13
CA VAL A 46 31.63 23.06 -0.74
C VAL A 46 30.57 23.26 0.35
N GLY A 47 30.67 22.52 1.47
CA GLY A 47 29.81 22.67 2.63
C GLY A 47 29.86 24.07 3.24
N TRP A 48 31.05 24.66 3.42
CA TRP A 48 31.20 26.04 3.92
C TRP A 48 30.64 27.09 2.95
N ILE A 49 30.81 26.91 1.65
CA ILE A 49 30.23 27.81 0.64
C ILE A 49 28.70 27.73 0.66
N ALA A 50 28.14 26.53 0.72
CA ALA A 50 26.69 26.32 0.80
C ALA A 50 26.11 26.93 2.09
N TRP A 51 26.73 26.66 3.25
CA TRP A 51 26.30 27.18 4.54
C TRP A 51 26.37 28.72 4.61
N SER A 52 27.47 29.31 4.12
CA SER A 52 27.62 30.79 4.11
C SER A 52 26.60 31.45 3.19
N THR A 53 26.33 30.87 2.01
CA THR A 53 25.32 31.37 1.06
C THR A 53 23.92 31.31 1.67
N ALA A 54 23.57 30.19 2.31
CA ALA A 54 22.28 30.04 3.00
C ALA A 54 22.12 31.03 4.16
N THR A 55 23.19 31.21 4.96
CA THR A 55 23.19 32.14 6.10
C THR A 55 23.08 33.59 5.64
N LEU A 56 23.82 34.01 4.60
CA LEU A 56 23.71 35.36 4.02
C LEU A 56 22.31 35.61 3.43
N SER A 57 21.75 34.63 2.72
CA SER A 57 20.38 34.73 2.18
C SER A 57 19.38 34.94 3.31
N PHE A 58 19.46 34.16 4.38
CA PHE A 58 18.60 34.31 5.55
C PHE A 58 18.76 35.69 6.23
N VAL A 59 20.00 36.15 6.46
CA VAL A 59 20.25 37.47 7.07
C VAL A 59 19.72 38.59 6.20
N SER A 60 19.86 38.48 4.87
CA SER A 60 19.34 39.48 3.93
C SER A 60 17.81 39.55 3.95
N GLU A 61 17.13 38.40 4.03
CA GLU A 61 15.67 38.31 4.07
C GLU A 61 15.12 38.78 5.42
N ALA A 62 15.79 38.44 6.52
CA ALA A 62 15.45 38.92 7.86
C ALA A 62 15.64 40.45 7.99
N LEU A 63 16.71 41.00 7.41
CA LEU A 63 16.93 42.44 7.35
C LEU A 63 15.87 43.13 6.48
N ALA A 64 15.52 42.55 5.33
CA ALA A 64 14.44 43.05 4.48
C ALA A 64 13.09 43.03 5.21
N ALA A 65 12.78 41.97 5.95
CA ALA A 65 11.56 41.87 6.76
C ALA A 65 11.54 42.90 7.91
N ALA A 66 12.62 43.01 8.68
CA ALA A 66 12.73 43.94 9.81
C ALA A 66 12.69 45.42 9.37
N THR A 67 13.20 45.73 8.17
CA THR A 67 13.22 47.09 7.61
C THR A 67 11.96 47.44 6.81
N ARG A 68 10.93 46.57 6.79
CA ARG A 68 9.74 46.70 5.93
C ARG A 68 10.11 46.93 4.45
N GLN A 69 11.03 46.11 3.94
CA GLN A 69 11.49 46.10 2.55
C GLN A 69 12.27 47.35 2.11
N ARG A 70 12.77 48.17 3.05
CA ARG A 70 13.56 49.38 2.71
C ARG A 70 15.00 49.09 2.28
N CYS A 71 15.60 47.99 2.76
CA CYS A 71 16.93 47.56 2.35
C CYS A 71 16.88 46.12 1.81
N ARG A 72 17.21 45.95 0.53
CA ARG A 72 17.40 44.62 -0.11
C ARG A 72 18.85 44.50 -0.57
N LEU A 73 19.62 43.65 0.11
CA LEU A 73 20.97 43.27 -0.31
C LEU A 73 20.86 42.05 -1.23
N ARG A 74 21.35 42.17 -2.46
CA ARG A 74 21.40 41.06 -3.44
C ARG A 74 22.83 40.54 -3.53
N PHE A 75 22.99 39.22 -3.41
CA PHE A 75 24.28 38.54 -3.55
C PHE A 75 24.22 37.52 -4.72
N PRO A 76 25.35 37.25 -5.40
CA PRO A 76 25.42 36.23 -6.46
C PRO A 76 25.01 34.86 -5.91
N GLY A 77 24.11 34.14 -6.61
CA GLY A 77 23.64 32.80 -6.21
C GLY A 77 22.39 32.77 -5.31
N SER A 78 21.88 33.92 -4.86
CA SER A 78 20.69 34.00 -3.99
C SER A 78 19.36 33.61 -4.66
N GLU A 79 19.29 33.54 -5.99
CA GLU A 79 18.06 33.20 -6.73
C GLU A 79 17.67 31.71 -6.64
N VAL A 80 18.64 30.83 -6.36
CA VAL A 80 18.39 29.37 -6.28
C VAL A 80 17.69 28.97 -4.98
N LEU A 81 17.84 29.75 -3.90
CA LEU A 81 17.33 29.44 -2.56
C LEU A 81 16.25 30.42 -2.06
N ALA A 82 15.95 31.47 -2.83
CA ALA A 82 14.96 32.50 -2.48
C ALA A 82 13.58 31.94 -2.06
N PRO A 83 12.92 31.01 -2.77
CA PRO A 83 11.55 30.61 -2.43
C PRO A 83 11.45 29.87 -1.08
N VAL A 84 12.50 29.16 -0.68
CA VAL A 84 12.52 28.40 0.58
C VAL A 84 12.80 29.31 1.78
N SER A 85 13.69 30.31 1.62
CA SER A 85 14.01 31.25 2.69
C SER A 85 12.88 32.24 2.99
N THR A 86 12.11 32.67 1.98
CA THR A 86 10.95 33.56 2.20
C THR A 86 9.85 32.87 3.01
N VAL A 87 9.57 31.59 2.72
CA VAL A 87 8.58 30.78 3.45
C VAL A 87 9.01 30.53 4.90
N LEU A 88 10.29 30.22 5.12
CA LEU A 88 10.84 30.03 6.48
C LEU A 88 10.80 31.30 7.32
N VAL A 89 11.15 32.46 6.74
CA VAL A 89 11.09 33.75 7.46
C VAL A 89 9.64 34.15 7.76
N ALA A 90 8.71 33.93 6.82
CA ALA A 90 7.29 34.16 7.03
C ALA A 90 6.68 33.25 8.11
N ALA A 91 7.07 31.96 8.12
CA ALA A 91 6.66 31.00 9.14
C ALA A 91 7.20 31.37 10.53
N VAL A 92 8.46 31.80 10.62
CA VAL A 92 9.09 32.21 11.89
C VAL A 92 8.48 33.52 12.42
N LEU A 93 8.19 34.51 11.56
CA LEU A 93 7.50 35.74 11.98
C LEU A 93 6.03 35.48 12.37
N GLY A 94 5.34 34.56 11.70
CA GLY A 94 4.00 34.12 12.07
C GLY A 94 3.94 33.41 13.44
N LEU A 95 5.00 32.67 13.80
CA LEU A 95 5.15 32.01 15.11
C LEU A 95 5.46 32.99 16.26
N ILE A 96 6.10 34.13 15.98
CA ILE A 96 6.35 35.17 17.00
C ILE A 96 5.09 36.02 17.23
N ALA A 97 4.25 36.22 16.22
CA ALA A 97 2.98 36.96 16.35
C ALA A 97 1.86 36.16 17.04
N SER A 98 2.03 34.84 17.20
CA SER A 98 1.03 33.93 17.76
C SER A 98 1.49 33.37 19.10
N GLN A 99 1.52 34.22 20.13
CA GLN A 99 1.66 33.78 21.53
C GLN A 99 0.42 34.21 22.31
N PRO A 100 -0.29 33.28 22.98
CA PRO A 100 -1.35 33.64 23.90
C PRO A 100 -0.74 34.28 25.16
N VAL A 101 -1.22 35.46 25.54
CA VAL A 101 -0.86 36.11 26.81
C VAL A 101 -1.47 35.28 27.94
N GLY A 102 -0.64 34.47 28.60
CA GLY A 102 -1.01 33.72 29.80
C GLY A 102 -1.27 34.65 30.98
N ALA A 103 -2.44 34.51 31.60
CA ALA A 103 -2.83 35.20 32.82
C ALA A 103 -1.99 34.72 34.03
N ALA A 104 -1.43 35.66 34.77
CA ALA A 104 -0.74 35.43 36.04
C ALA A 104 -1.74 35.28 37.21
N PRO A 105 -1.37 34.57 38.30
CA PRO A 105 -2.31 34.09 39.32
C PRO A 105 -2.65 35.18 40.35
N HIS A 106 -3.89 35.21 40.84
CA HIS A 106 -4.27 35.99 42.02
C HIS A 106 -5.00 35.13 43.06
N GLN A 107 -4.41 35.11 44.25
CA GLN A 107 -4.93 34.55 45.50
C GLN A 107 -6.06 35.42 46.08
N ILE A 108 -6.91 34.80 46.91
CA ILE A 108 -8.15 35.33 47.50
C ILE A 108 -7.88 36.04 48.84
N ALA A 109 -8.50 37.22 49.07
CA ALA A 109 -9.20 37.68 50.31
C ALA A 109 -9.53 39.20 50.25
N PRO A 110 -10.38 39.79 51.13
CA PRO A 110 -11.84 39.67 51.23
C PRO A 110 -12.61 41.01 51.11
N ALA A 111 -13.94 40.89 51.13
CA ALA A 111 -15.08 41.82 51.06
C ALA A 111 -15.00 43.32 51.48
N ALA A 112 -15.73 44.14 50.68
CA ALA A 112 -16.57 45.33 50.98
C ALA A 112 -15.88 46.67 51.35
N PRO A 113 -16.49 47.88 51.14
CA PRO A 113 -17.92 48.16 50.85
C PRO A 113 -18.20 49.10 49.66
N VAL A 114 -19.42 49.05 49.12
CA VAL A 114 -20.02 50.17 48.37
C VAL A 114 -21.37 50.51 49.01
N ALA A 115 -21.41 51.66 49.67
CA ALA A 115 -22.57 52.48 50.02
C ALA A 115 -21.98 53.90 50.19
N ALA A 116 -22.52 55.01 49.70
CA ALA A 116 -23.88 55.47 49.40
C ALA A 116 -23.69 56.80 48.62
N GLN A 117 -24.37 57.12 47.50
CA GLN A 117 -25.72 57.71 47.36
C GLN A 117 -25.60 58.98 46.43
N PRO A 118 -26.69 59.61 45.93
CA PRO A 118 -27.94 59.04 45.41
C PRO A 118 -28.53 59.80 44.18
N GLU A 119 -29.65 59.27 43.69
CA GLU A 119 -30.85 60.03 43.24
C GLU A 119 -30.88 60.70 41.86
N ALA A 120 -31.48 59.96 40.91
CA ALA A 120 -32.52 60.52 40.05
C ALA A 120 -33.58 59.44 39.78
N ALA A 121 -34.81 59.67 40.23
CA ALA A 121 -36.01 58.90 39.93
C ALA A 121 -37.14 59.89 39.59
N PRO A 122 -38.29 59.47 39.05
CA PRO A 122 -38.55 58.44 38.04
C PRO A 122 -39.30 59.07 36.83
N PRO A 123 -39.71 58.26 35.84
CA PRO A 123 -41.06 58.43 35.33
C PRO A 123 -41.85 57.13 35.42
N GLN A 124 -43.03 57.23 36.03
CA GLN A 124 -44.09 56.22 36.00
C GLN A 124 -44.94 56.39 34.75
N ILE A 125 -45.63 55.33 34.30
CA ILE A 125 -47.10 55.32 34.11
C ILE A 125 -47.60 53.94 33.63
N VAL A 126 -48.51 53.40 34.45
CA VAL A 126 -49.74 52.65 34.09
C VAL A 126 -49.65 51.18 33.64
N ARG A 127 -50.15 50.32 34.54
CA ARG A 127 -50.88 49.09 34.21
C ARG A 127 -52.24 49.44 33.60
N MET A 128 -52.63 48.75 32.52
CA MET A 128 -54.03 48.52 32.20
C MET A 128 -54.22 47.03 31.91
N GLY A 129 -54.93 46.33 32.80
CA GLY A 129 -55.46 45.01 32.51
C GLY A 129 -56.81 45.11 31.80
N ALA A 130 -57.18 44.06 31.06
CA ALA A 130 -58.53 43.51 30.93
C ALA A 130 -58.55 42.41 29.83
N ALA A 131 -59.01 41.22 30.17
CA ALA A 131 -59.79 40.39 29.25
C ALA A 131 -61.23 40.96 29.14
N PRO A 132 -62.14 40.54 28.22
CA PRO A 132 -62.01 39.66 27.05
C PRO A 132 -62.63 40.26 25.75
N ALA A 133 -62.30 39.73 24.55
CA ALA A 133 -63.18 39.78 23.38
C ALA A 133 -62.83 38.71 22.33
N GLN A 134 -63.80 37.80 22.17
CA GLN A 134 -64.08 36.70 21.24
C GLN A 134 -63.39 36.60 19.84
N ALA A 135 -63.19 35.32 19.44
CA ALA A 135 -62.66 34.74 18.19
C ALA A 135 -63.52 35.03 16.93
N PRO A 136 -63.03 34.74 15.68
CA PRO A 136 -63.02 33.36 15.10
C PRO A 136 -61.78 33.04 14.22
N ASP A 137 -61.20 31.85 14.35
CA ASP A 137 -61.33 30.63 13.49
C ASP A 137 -60.31 30.55 12.33
N ASP A 138 -59.37 29.60 12.47
CA ASP A 138 -59.14 28.47 11.55
C ASP A 138 -57.83 27.76 12.01
N ALA A 139 -57.97 26.68 12.80
CA ALA A 139 -57.87 25.27 12.38
C ALA A 139 -56.40 24.88 12.03
N THR A 140 -55.71 23.99 12.73
CA THR A 140 -56.11 22.70 13.33
C THR A 140 -55.17 22.31 14.50
N GLY A 141 -55.74 21.77 15.57
CA GLY A 141 -55.05 21.48 16.81
C GLY A 141 -54.16 20.24 16.82
N ARG A 142 -53.19 20.27 17.75
CA ARG A 142 -52.73 19.08 18.47
C ARG A 142 -52.67 19.41 19.96
N SER A 143 -53.36 18.57 20.71
CA SER A 143 -53.54 18.63 22.16
C SER A 143 -52.20 18.70 22.89
N ALA A 144 -52.13 19.55 23.91
CA ALA A 144 -51.14 19.45 24.97
C ALA A 144 -51.18 18.05 25.59
N ALA A 145 -50.02 17.42 25.74
CA ALA A 145 -49.86 16.25 26.61
C ALA A 145 -49.76 16.74 28.06
N PRO A 146 -50.46 16.09 29.01
CA PRO A 146 -50.48 16.48 30.41
C PRO A 146 -49.15 16.10 31.09
N ASN A 147 -48.63 16.99 31.95
CA ASN A 147 -47.54 16.75 32.92
C ASN A 147 -46.07 16.71 32.45
N ALA A 148 -45.69 17.44 31.40
CA ALA A 148 -44.26 17.64 31.11
C ALA A 148 -43.59 18.55 32.16
N ARG A 149 -42.47 18.10 32.75
CA ARG A 149 -41.65 18.90 33.68
C ARG A 149 -40.57 19.64 32.90
N THR A 150 -39.95 20.65 33.51
CA THR A 150 -38.88 21.41 32.85
C THR A 150 -37.66 21.49 33.77
N HIS A 151 -36.47 21.18 33.24
CA HIS A 151 -35.20 21.15 33.97
C HIS A 151 -34.24 22.22 33.43
N LEU A 152 -33.62 22.98 34.33
CA LEU A 152 -32.58 23.95 33.98
C LEU A 152 -31.21 23.27 34.06
N VAL A 153 -30.53 23.14 32.92
CA VAL A 153 -29.23 22.48 32.78
C VAL A 153 -28.19 23.18 33.66
N GLN A 154 -27.51 22.42 34.52
CA GLN A 154 -26.37 22.87 35.32
C GLN A 154 -25.04 22.41 34.71
N ALA A 155 -23.94 22.99 35.17
CA ALA A 155 -22.60 22.59 34.72
C ALA A 155 -22.30 21.15 35.16
N GLY A 156 -22.19 20.24 34.17
CA GLY A 156 -21.96 18.81 34.37
C GLY A 156 -23.18 17.91 34.10
N ASP A 157 -24.34 18.48 33.76
CA ASP A 157 -25.50 17.70 33.35
C ASP A 157 -25.29 17.14 31.93
N ASP A 158 -25.54 15.84 31.73
CA ASP A 158 -25.71 15.21 30.42
C ASP A 158 -27.08 14.53 30.33
N LEU A 159 -27.55 14.28 29.10
CA LEU A 159 -28.91 13.72 28.87
C LEU A 159 -29.10 12.35 29.54
N TRP A 160 -28.01 11.58 29.69
CA TRP A 160 -28.00 10.29 30.37
C TRP A 160 -28.25 10.43 31.87
N SER A 161 -27.48 11.29 32.53
CA SER A 161 -27.58 11.57 33.96
C SER A 161 -28.93 12.18 34.30
N LEU A 162 -29.50 13.00 33.40
CA LEU A 162 -30.85 13.52 33.55
C LEU A 162 -31.91 12.42 33.40
N ALA A 163 -31.78 11.50 32.44
CA ALA A 163 -32.70 10.37 32.32
C ALA A 163 -32.62 9.42 33.53
N GLU A 164 -31.42 9.16 34.04
CA GLU A 164 -31.21 8.40 35.26
C GLU A 164 -31.81 9.13 36.49
N GLN A 165 -31.68 10.46 36.55
CA GLN A 165 -32.26 11.24 37.64
C GLN A 165 -33.80 11.25 37.62
N TYR A 166 -34.41 11.41 36.43
CA TYR A 166 -35.85 11.62 36.30
C TYR A 166 -36.64 10.33 36.08
N TYR A 167 -36.06 9.34 35.40
CA TYR A 167 -36.71 8.07 35.08
C TYR A 167 -36.08 6.87 35.78
N GLN A 168 -34.99 7.07 36.52
CA GLN A 168 -34.19 5.97 37.13
C GLN A 168 -33.64 4.98 36.11
N ASP A 169 -33.61 5.37 34.83
CA ASP A 169 -33.05 4.59 33.72
C ASP A 169 -32.39 5.55 32.72
N GLY A 170 -31.06 5.51 32.66
CA GLY A 170 -30.26 6.35 31.76
C GLY A 170 -30.50 6.07 30.28
N ALA A 171 -30.99 4.88 29.91
CA ALA A 171 -31.26 4.53 28.51
C ALA A 171 -32.41 5.35 27.88
N LEU A 172 -33.26 5.98 28.71
CA LEU A 172 -34.38 6.82 28.30
C LEU A 172 -33.98 8.26 27.93
N TRP A 173 -32.69 8.57 27.83
CA TRP A 173 -32.18 9.89 27.42
C TRP A 173 -32.68 10.35 26.05
N ARG A 174 -32.97 9.40 25.15
CA ARG A 174 -33.50 9.69 23.81
C ARG A 174 -34.92 10.28 23.82
N GLU A 175 -35.72 9.97 24.85
CA GLU A 175 -37.05 10.57 25.03
C GLU A 175 -36.94 12.05 25.42
N ILE A 176 -35.92 12.41 26.21
CA ILE A 176 -35.60 13.80 26.52
C ILE A 176 -35.08 14.51 25.26
N ALA A 177 -34.21 13.86 24.48
CA ALA A 177 -33.71 14.44 23.23
C ALA A 177 -34.84 14.72 22.23
N ALA A 178 -35.74 13.75 22.02
CA ALA A 178 -36.88 13.89 21.11
C ALA A 178 -37.86 15.00 21.54
N ALA A 179 -38.08 15.17 22.86
CA ALA A 179 -38.92 16.24 23.39
C ALA A 179 -38.31 17.65 23.21
N ASN A 180 -37.00 17.75 22.95
CA ASN A 180 -36.25 19.00 22.83
C ASN A 180 -35.52 19.14 21.49
N ASP A 181 -35.99 18.43 20.45
CA ASP A 181 -35.33 18.31 19.15
C ASP A 181 -34.97 19.66 18.52
N THR A 182 -35.84 20.67 18.67
CA THR A 182 -35.59 22.03 18.16
C THR A 182 -34.43 22.77 18.86
N LEU A 183 -34.06 22.38 20.07
CA LEU A 183 -32.98 22.99 20.86
C LEU A 183 -31.65 22.22 20.72
N LEU A 184 -31.67 20.95 20.30
CA LEU A 184 -30.52 20.05 20.25
C LEU A 184 -29.98 19.78 18.82
N LEU A 185 -30.41 20.58 17.84
CA LEU A 185 -30.00 20.50 16.41
C LEU A 185 -28.48 20.55 16.16
N VAL A 186 -27.69 21.05 17.12
CA VAL A 186 -26.25 21.30 16.95
C VAL A 186 -25.40 20.17 17.54
N SER A 187 -25.77 19.61 18.70
CA SER A 187 -25.15 18.41 19.29
C SER A 187 -25.96 17.88 20.47
N THR A 188 -26.07 16.56 20.59
CA THR A 188 -26.63 15.87 21.78
C THR A 188 -25.61 15.64 22.90
N ASP A 189 -24.33 15.82 22.59
CA ASP A 189 -23.21 15.41 23.47
C ASP A 189 -22.77 16.54 24.44
N HIS A 190 -23.24 17.77 24.22
CA HIS A 190 -22.91 18.94 25.06
C HIS A 190 -24.15 19.80 25.32
N LEU A 191 -24.53 19.92 26.60
CA LEU A 191 -25.60 20.81 27.07
C LEU A 191 -24.99 22.09 27.69
N GLU A 192 -25.42 23.27 27.23
CA GLU A 192 -24.93 24.55 27.77
C GLU A 192 -25.63 24.88 29.11
N PRO A 193 -24.89 25.21 30.18
CA PRO A 193 -25.48 25.58 31.46
C PRO A 193 -26.43 26.78 31.33
N GLY A 194 -27.66 26.63 31.83
CA GLY A 194 -28.72 27.63 31.71
C GLY A 194 -29.75 27.34 30.61
N MET A 195 -29.57 26.28 29.80
CA MET A 195 -30.60 25.77 28.89
C MET A 195 -31.78 25.18 29.66
N LEU A 196 -32.99 25.35 29.14
CA LEU A 196 -34.23 24.87 29.76
C LEU A 196 -34.78 23.69 28.94
N LEU A 197 -34.66 22.47 29.45
CA LEU A 197 -35.07 21.23 28.79
C LEU A 197 -36.44 20.73 29.29
N VAL A 198 -37.29 20.30 28.37
CA VAL A 198 -38.57 19.64 28.64
C VAL A 198 -38.32 18.15 28.94
N ILE A 199 -38.77 17.69 30.10
CA ILE A 199 -38.70 16.29 30.54
C ILE A 199 -40.11 15.68 30.44
N PRO A 200 -40.40 14.79 29.46
CA PRO A 200 -41.71 14.18 29.30
C PRO A 200 -42.06 13.22 30.47
N ASP A 201 -43.35 13.10 30.83
CA ASP A 201 -43.78 12.11 31.83
C ASP A 201 -44.08 10.77 31.13
N LEU A 202 -43.32 9.72 31.49
CA LEU A 202 -43.40 8.39 30.87
C LEU A 202 -44.31 7.42 31.65
N ALA A 203 -44.84 7.83 32.81
CA ALA A 203 -45.67 6.97 33.66
C ALA A 203 -47.10 6.81 33.10
N GLY A 204 -47.31 5.80 32.26
CA GLY A 204 -48.65 5.44 31.78
C GLY A 204 -48.75 4.51 30.56
N ARG A 205 -47.67 3.80 30.17
CA ARG A 205 -47.59 3.02 28.91
C ARG A 205 -47.52 1.48 29.08
N ASP A 206 -47.83 0.93 30.26
CA ASP A 206 -47.52 -0.48 30.59
C ASP A 206 -48.54 -1.56 30.16
N ASP A 207 -49.47 -1.32 29.24
CA ASP A 207 -50.52 -2.31 28.88
C ASP A 207 -50.47 -2.86 27.43
N GLU A 208 -49.39 -2.63 26.66
CA GLU A 208 -49.25 -3.20 25.30
C GLU A 208 -48.23 -4.36 25.22
N PRO A 209 -48.61 -5.53 24.68
CA PRO A 209 -47.70 -6.67 24.53
C PRO A 209 -46.55 -6.31 23.58
N SER A 210 -45.34 -6.34 24.13
CA SER A 210 -44.12 -5.97 23.42
C SER A 210 -42.98 -6.92 23.76
N VAL A 211 -42.07 -7.11 22.80
CA VAL A 211 -40.88 -7.96 22.91
C VAL A 211 -39.63 -7.10 22.88
N ILE A 212 -38.60 -7.48 23.63
CA ILE A 212 -37.29 -6.81 23.64
C ILE A 212 -36.31 -7.57 22.74
N VAL A 213 -35.71 -6.89 21.78
CA VAL A 213 -34.71 -7.46 20.86
C VAL A 213 -33.42 -7.79 21.62
N GLN A 214 -32.96 -9.04 21.51
CA GLN A 214 -31.69 -9.50 22.09
C GLN A 214 -30.56 -9.52 21.04
N SER A 215 -29.32 -9.69 21.51
CA SER A 215 -28.13 -9.73 20.67
C SER A 215 -28.22 -10.81 19.58
N GLY A 216 -28.15 -10.39 18.31
CA GLY A 216 -28.11 -11.28 17.15
C GLY A 216 -29.46 -11.76 16.63
N GLN A 217 -30.59 -11.30 17.19
CA GLN A 217 -31.91 -11.66 16.69
C GLN A 217 -32.30 -10.86 15.44
N THR A 218 -33.14 -11.45 14.59
CA THR A 218 -33.75 -10.80 13.42
C THR A 218 -35.27 -10.65 13.57
N LEU A 219 -35.91 -9.76 12.79
CA LEU A 219 -37.37 -9.61 12.80
C LEU A 219 -38.09 -10.91 12.41
N SER A 220 -37.51 -11.70 11.50
CA SER A 220 -38.03 -13.01 11.08
C SER A 220 -37.97 -14.04 12.20
N GLU A 221 -36.92 -14.04 13.02
CA GLU A 221 -36.83 -14.92 14.19
C GLU A 221 -37.82 -14.53 15.27
N LEU A 222 -37.97 -13.22 15.53
CA LEU A 222 -38.95 -12.70 16.49
C LEU A 222 -40.39 -12.95 16.03
N ALA A 223 -40.67 -12.87 14.72
CA ALA A 223 -41.96 -13.23 14.16
C ALA A 223 -42.22 -14.74 14.24
N SER A 224 -41.22 -15.58 13.98
CA SER A 224 -41.34 -17.03 14.17
C SER A 224 -41.65 -17.41 15.63
N GLU A 225 -40.95 -16.78 16.58
CA GLU A 225 -41.10 -17.06 18.01
C GLU A 225 -42.43 -16.57 18.59
N HIS A 226 -42.88 -15.37 18.21
CA HIS A 226 -44.04 -14.72 18.82
C HIS A 226 -45.32 -14.73 17.97
N LEU A 227 -45.20 -14.86 16.64
CA LEU A 227 -46.32 -14.91 15.69
C LEU A 227 -46.47 -16.29 15.04
N GLY A 228 -45.53 -17.22 15.27
CA GLY A 228 -45.59 -18.61 14.84
C GLY A 228 -45.14 -18.88 13.39
N ASP A 229 -44.84 -17.83 12.61
CA ASP A 229 -44.28 -17.92 11.26
C ASP A 229 -43.27 -16.79 11.01
N ALA A 230 -42.09 -17.14 10.52
CA ALA A 230 -41.07 -16.18 10.10
C ALA A 230 -41.57 -15.26 8.97
N GLY A 231 -42.53 -15.72 8.16
CA GLY A 231 -43.16 -14.94 7.10
C GLY A 231 -43.93 -13.72 7.58
N HIS A 232 -44.23 -13.60 8.89
CA HIS A 232 -44.97 -12.49 9.48
C HIS A 232 -44.10 -11.32 9.97
N TRP A 233 -42.80 -11.30 9.61
CA TRP A 233 -41.93 -10.17 9.93
C TRP A 233 -42.38 -8.82 9.32
N PRO A 234 -43.01 -8.75 8.11
CA PRO A 234 -43.48 -7.47 7.58
C PRO A 234 -44.58 -6.85 8.43
N GLU A 235 -45.44 -7.65 9.05
CA GLU A 235 -46.51 -7.22 9.95
C GLU A 235 -45.92 -6.73 11.29
N LEU A 236 -44.87 -7.40 11.78
CA LEU A 236 -44.12 -6.95 12.95
C LEU A 236 -43.42 -5.60 12.69
N ALA A 237 -42.83 -5.40 11.52
CA ALA A 237 -42.25 -4.12 11.11
C ALA A 237 -43.31 -3.02 10.96
N ALA A 238 -44.44 -3.34 10.32
CA ALA A 238 -45.54 -2.41 10.10
C ALA A 238 -46.23 -1.96 11.40
N ALA A 239 -46.25 -2.81 12.42
CA ALA A 239 -46.75 -2.48 13.75
C ALA A 239 -45.86 -1.49 14.53
N ASN A 240 -44.62 -1.27 14.07
CA ASN A 240 -43.62 -0.41 14.72
C ASN A 240 -43.12 0.73 13.81
N PRO A 241 -44.02 1.55 13.23
CA PRO A 241 -43.64 2.58 12.29
C PRO A 241 -42.82 3.67 13.00
N GLY A 242 -41.60 3.93 12.48
CA GLY A 242 -40.68 4.93 13.02
C GLY A 242 -39.58 4.37 13.93
N LEU A 243 -39.76 3.19 14.52
CA LEU A 243 -38.68 2.44 15.19
C LEU A 243 -37.98 1.52 14.18
N VAL A 244 -38.76 0.74 13.42
CA VAL A 244 -38.25 -0.06 12.30
C VAL A 244 -38.42 0.73 11.00
N THR A 245 -37.37 1.46 10.60
CA THR A 245 -37.34 2.21 9.32
C THR A 245 -36.76 1.36 8.17
N ASP A 246 -35.80 0.49 8.52
CA ASP A 246 -35.23 -0.53 7.65
C ASP A 246 -35.49 -1.89 8.33
N PRO A 247 -36.21 -2.82 7.70
CA PRO A 247 -36.52 -4.13 8.29
C PRO A 247 -35.30 -5.00 8.60
N ASP A 248 -34.17 -4.75 7.93
CA ASP A 248 -32.93 -5.51 8.16
C ASP A 248 -32.08 -4.92 9.31
N VAL A 249 -32.56 -3.84 9.95
CA VAL A 249 -31.86 -3.16 11.05
C VAL A 249 -32.76 -3.11 12.29
N ILE A 250 -32.41 -3.93 13.28
CA ILE A 250 -32.96 -3.88 14.64
C ILE A 250 -31.83 -3.88 15.67
N ASP A 251 -31.87 -2.96 16.65
CA ASP A 251 -30.85 -2.91 17.70
C ASP A 251 -31.27 -3.65 18.98
N ILE A 252 -30.24 -4.10 19.70
CA ILE A 252 -30.37 -4.73 21.01
C ILE A 252 -31.06 -3.77 21.98
N GLY A 253 -32.08 -4.26 22.67
CA GLY A 253 -32.86 -3.50 23.65
C GLY A 253 -34.07 -2.78 23.08
N TRP A 254 -34.29 -2.79 21.77
CA TRP A 254 -35.53 -2.25 21.17
C TRP A 254 -36.75 -3.00 21.71
N ARG A 255 -37.78 -2.26 22.11
CA ARG A 255 -39.08 -2.82 22.52
C ARG A 255 -40.04 -2.75 21.33
N LEU A 256 -40.21 -3.86 20.62
CA LEU A 256 -41.11 -3.99 19.47
C LEU A 256 -42.51 -4.36 19.93
N LYS A 257 -43.51 -3.61 19.49
CA LYS A 257 -44.93 -3.91 19.65
C LYS A 257 -45.30 -5.13 18.81
N LEU A 258 -45.97 -6.11 19.42
CA LEU A 258 -46.46 -7.28 18.69
C LEU A 258 -47.82 -6.97 18.05
N PRO A 259 -48.02 -7.27 16.75
CA PRO A 259 -49.31 -7.10 16.08
C PRO A 259 -50.38 -8.03 16.68
N THR A 260 -51.63 -7.57 16.72
CA THR A 260 -52.75 -8.40 17.20
C THR A 260 -53.27 -9.31 16.08
N PRO A 261 -53.98 -10.42 16.39
CA PRO A 261 -54.50 -11.34 15.37
C PRO A 261 -55.39 -10.68 14.31
N ALA A 262 -56.00 -9.54 14.62
CA ALA A 262 -56.80 -8.76 13.68
C ALA A 262 -55.97 -8.07 12.57
N ASP A 263 -54.67 -7.85 12.80
CA ASP A 263 -53.76 -7.15 11.88
C ASP A 263 -53.17 -8.10 10.81
N LEU A 264 -53.15 -9.41 11.08
CA LEU A 264 -52.57 -10.45 10.20
C LEU A 264 -53.47 -10.83 9.01
N ASP A 265 -54.78 -10.57 9.07
CA ASP A 265 -55.75 -10.99 8.04
C ASP A 265 -55.78 -10.10 6.78
N THR A 266 -55.09 -8.96 6.78
CA THR A 266 -55.30 -7.89 5.77
C THR A 266 -54.60 -8.05 4.42
N ARG A 267 -53.83 -9.13 4.15
CA ARG A 267 -53.03 -9.25 2.91
C ARG A 267 -53.14 -10.56 2.11
N THR A 268 -54.10 -11.43 2.37
CA THR A 268 -54.37 -12.59 1.50
C THR A 268 -55.03 -12.22 0.15
N ALA A 269 -55.34 -10.94 -0.09
CA ALA A 269 -56.21 -10.51 -1.19
C ALA A 269 -55.54 -9.79 -2.38
N GLN A 270 -54.22 -9.58 -2.42
CA GLN A 270 -53.58 -8.87 -3.54
C GLN A 270 -52.19 -9.40 -3.91
N ALA A 271 -52.17 -10.36 -4.84
CA ALA A 271 -51.03 -10.75 -5.66
C ALA A 271 -51.44 -10.69 -7.16
N PRO A 272 -50.69 -10.03 -8.07
CA PRO A 272 -50.89 -10.18 -9.50
C PRO A 272 -50.16 -11.40 -10.07
N ALA A 273 -50.70 -11.91 -11.18
CA ALA A 273 -50.48 -13.22 -11.75
C ALA A 273 -49.24 -13.37 -12.68
N ALA A 274 -48.73 -14.60 -12.69
CA ALA A 274 -48.01 -15.38 -13.71
C ALA A 274 -47.45 -14.71 -14.99
N ASP A 275 -46.16 -14.95 -15.25
CA ASP A 275 -45.48 -14.83 -16.56
C ASP A 275 -45.13 -16.23 -17.15
N PRO A 276 -44.96 -16.36 -18.48
CA PRO A 276 -45.09 -17.64 -19.21
C PRO A 276 -43.78 -18.44 -19.33
N GLN A 277 -43.93 -19.77 -19.38
CA GLN A 277 -42.87 -20.76 -19.63
C GLN A 277 -42.24 -20.61 -21.02
N ILE A 278 -40.90 -20.55 -21.06
CA ILE A 278 -40.10 -20.79 -22.28
C ILE A 278 -39.63 -22.25 -22.25
N ASP A 279 -40.00 -22.99 -23.28
CA ASP A 279 -39.51 -24.35 -23.57
C ASP A 279 -38.01 -24.31 -23.92
N THR A 280 -37.19 -25.03 -23.14
CA THR A 280 -35.84 -25.44 -23.55
C THR A 280 -35.75 -26.95 -23.55
N THR A 281 -35.72 -27.53 -24.75
CA THR A 281 -35.36 -28.91 -25.02
C THR A 281 -33.89 -29.15 -24.59
N PRO A 282 -33.58 -30.10 -23.70
CA PRO A 282 -32.21 -30.35 -23.28
C PRO A 282 -31.45 -31.18 -24.32
N LEU A 283 -30.29 -30.69 -24.74
CA LEU A 283 -29.27 -31.45 -25.46
C LEU A 283 -28.61 -32.44 -24.49
N ASN A 284 -28.77 -33.73 -24.77
CA ASN A 284 -28.20 -34.85 -24.03
C ASN A 284 -26.69 -34.95 -24.30
N LEU A 285 -25.85 -34.64 -23.31
CA LEU A 285 -24.43 -34.99 -23.29
C LEU A 285 -24.21 -36.04 -22.20
N GLU A 286 -23.66 -37.18 -22.59
CA GLU A 286 -23.38 -38.29 -21.68
C GLU A 286 -22.36 -37.88 -20.59
N PRO A 287 -22.55 -38.31 -19.32
CA PRO A 287 -21.61 -38.00 -18.24
C PRO A 287 -20.37 -38.89 -18.28
N CYS A 288 -19.20 -38.27 -18.09
CA CYS A 288 -17.95 -38.98 -17.79
C CYS A 288 -17.95 -39.43 -16.30
N PRO A 289 -17.46 -40.63 -15.94
CA PRO A 289 -17.59 -41.15 -14.58
C PRO A 289 -16.61 -40.47 -13.60
N ILE A 290 -17.15 -39.97 -12.49
CA ILE A 290 -16.41 -39.47 -11.32
C ILE A 290 -16.23 -40.65 -10.33
N PRO A 291 -15.02 -40.91 -9.79
CA PRO A 291 -14.84 -41.91 -8.74
C PRO A 291 -15.45 -41.44 -7.40
N PRO A 292 -15.92 -42.36 -6.54
CA PRO A 292 -16.66 -41.99 -5.33
C PRO A 292 -15.73 -41.35 -4.28
N VAL A 293 -16.09 -40.13 -3.85
CA VAL A 293 -15.55 -39.48 -2.66
C VAL A 293 -16.14 -40.18 -1.43
N GLY A 294 -15.27 -40.78 -0.62
CA GLY A 294 -15.63 -41.34 0.67
C GLY A 294 -16.05 -40.24 1.65
N GLN A 295 -17.20 -40.44 2.28
CA GLN A 295 -17.70 -39.60 3.38
C GLN A 295 -16.78 -39.79 4.60
N ASN A 296 -15.98 -38.79 4.94
CA ASN A 296 -15.42 -38.64 6.28
C ASN A 296 -16.09 -37.44 6.96
N GLN A 297 -16.63 -37.70 8.14
CA GLN A 297 -17.31 -36.76 9.02
C GLN A 297 -16.36 -35.62 9.46
N PRO A 298 -16.87 -34.39 9.68
CA PRO A 298 -16.06 -33.28 10.16
C PRO A 298 -15.77 -33.46 11.67
N GLY A 299 -14.59 -34.00 11.97
CA GLY A 299 -14.00 -33.96 13.30
C GLY A 299 -12.90 -32.91 13.37
N GLU A 300 -13.08 -31.89 14.20
CA GLU A 300 -12.05 -31.23 15.02
C GLU A 300 -10.71 -30.75 14.39
N SER A 301 -10.63 -30.56 13.08
CA SER A 301 -9.45 -29.97 12.41
C SER A 301 -9.74 -28.72 11.58
N ALA A 302 -10.88 -28.04 11.84
CA ALA A 302 -11.28 -26.83 11.11
C ALA A 302 -10.64 -25.52 11.62
N ALA A 303 -9.80 -25.58 12.66
CA ALA A 303 -9.14 -24.39 13.23
C ALA A 303 -7.76 -24.08 12.62
N ALA A 304 -7.18 -24.99 11.82
CA ALA A 304 -5.83 -24.81 11.24
C ALA A 304 -5.82 -24.27 9.80
N ASP A 305 -6.92 -24.41 9.05
CA ASP A 305 -7.00 -24.08 7.61
C ASP A 305 -7.58 -22.69 7.30
N GLN A 306 -7.83 -21.85 8.32
CA GLN A 306 -8.30 -20.46 8.12
C GLN A 306 -7.15 -19.43 8.06
N ALA A 307 -5.89 -19.87 8.14
CA ALA A 307 -4.75 -19.01 7.86
C ALA A 307 -4.53 -18.97 6.34
N GLY A 308 -5.16 -18.01 5.66
CA GLY A 308 -4.72 -17.62 4.30
C GLY A 308 -3.21 -17.28 4.30
N PRO A 309 -2.57 -17.18 3.12
CA PRO A 309 -1.13 -16.90 2.99
C PRO A 309 -0.81 -15.45 3.40
N GLN A 310 -1.04 -15.12 4.67
CA GLN A 310 -0.53 -13.92 5.30
C GLN A 310 0.94 -14.21 5.56
N MET A 311 1.78 -13.85 4.59
CA MET A 311 3.16 -13.48 4.88
C MET A 311 3.13 -12.38 5.94
N THR A 312 3.13 -12.76 7.22
CA THR A 312 3.34 -11.78 8.28
C THR A 312 4.77 -11.30 8.12
N VAL A 313 4.91 -10.09 7.59
CA VAL A 313 6.17 -9.35 7.44
C VAL A 313 7.04 -9.42 8.71
N ALA A 314 6.41 -9.53 9.88
CA ALA A 314 7.07 -9.74 11.16
C ALA A 314 7.89 -11.04 11.29
N ALA A 315 7.81 -11.97 10.33
CA ALA A 315 8.46 -13.28 10.40
C ALA A 315 9.82 -13.35 9.68
N LEU A 316 10.24 -12.28 8.99
CA LEU A 316 11.55 -12.15 8.36
C LEU A 316 12.27 -10.95 8.96
N GLY A 317 13.55 -11.11 9.32
CA GLY A 317 14.36 -9.97 9.77
C GLY A 317 14.45 -8.87 8.68
N ALA A 318 14.55 -7.61 9.10
CA ALA A 318 14.54 -6.44 8.21
C ALA A 318 15.53 -6.52 7.03
N GLY A 319 16.73 -7.07 7.28
CA GLY A 319 17.75 -7.28 6.24
C GLY A 319 17.32 -8.28 5.16
N ALA A 320 16.74 -9.42 5.57
CA ALA A 320 16.26 -10.45 4.66
C ALA A 320 15.12 -9.93 3.75
N ILE A 321 14.17 -9.18 4.32
CA ILE A 321 13.06 -8.56 3.57
C ILE A 321 13.60 -7.63 2.48
N THR A 322 14.53 -6.76 2.86
CA THR A 322 15.11 -5.76 1.94
C THR A 322 15.88 -6.43 0.81
N ALA A 323 16.68 -7.46 1.13
CA ALA A 323 17.43 -8.23 0.15
C ALA A 323 16.52 -8.97 -0.84
N LEU A 324 15.50 -9.68 -0.33
CA LEU A 324 14.54 -10.41 -1.16
C LEU A 324 13.72 -9.48 -2.06
N ALA A 325 13.23 -8.35 -1.51
CA ALA A 325 12.53 -7.35 -2.29
C ALA A 325 13.43 -6.77 -3.38
N GLY A 326 14.67 -6.41 -3.04
CA GLY A 326 15.66 -5.89 -4.00
C GLY A 326 15.96 -6.87 -5.14
N LEU A 327 16.15 -8.15 -4.81
CA LEU A 327 16.38 -9.21 -5.79
C LEU A 327 15.15 -9.41 -6.69
N PHE A 328 13.95 -9.44 -6.12
CA PHE A 328 12.71 -9.54 -6.86
C PHE A 328 12.55 -8.37 -7.84
N PHE A 329 12.73 -7.13 -7.38
CA PHE A 329 12.64 -5.94 -8.25
C PHE A 329 13.70 -5.92 -9.33
N LEU A 330 14.94 -6.33 -9.03
CA LEU A 330 16.01 -6.43 -10.03
C LEU A 330 15.63 -7.41 -11.14
N ARG A 331 15.15 -8.60 -10.78
CA ARG A 331 14.72 -9.62 -11.74
C ARG A 331 13.50 -9.19 -12.55
N ARG A 332 12.50 -8.62 -11.89
CA ARG A 332 11.33 -8.08 -12.61
C ARG A 332 11.74 -6.99 -13.60
N ARG A 333 12.75 -6.18 -13.26
CA ARG A 333 13.32 -5.18 -14.17
C ARG A 333 14.13 -5.78 -15.31
N GLN A 334 14.89 -6.85 -15.07
CA GLN A 334 15.58 -7.62 -16.13
C GLN A 334 14.56 -8.21 -17.12
N GLN A 335 13.49 -8.80 -16.60
CA GLN A 335 12.41 -9.38 -17.39
C GLN A 335 11.68 -8.31 -18.23
N LEU A 336 11.36 -7.16 -17.63
CA LEU A 336 10.82 -6.00 -18.36
C LEU A 336 11.76 -5.53 -19.48
N ALA A 337 13.05 -5.35 -19.19
CA ALA A 337 14.01 -4.88 -20.16
C ALA A 337 14.14 -5.83 -21.38
N LYS A 338 14.05 -7.15 -21.15
CA LYS A 338 14.12 -8.19 -22.18
C LYS A 338 12.77 -8.50 -22.85
N ARG A 339 11.67 -7.89 -22.43
CA ARG A 339 10.33 -8.18 -22.93
C ARG A 339 10.28 -8.01 -24.46
N PRO A 340 9.95 -9.06 -25.22
CA PRO A 340 9.75 -8.94 -26.66
C PRO A 340 8.49 -8.12 -26.98
N LEU A 341 8.50 -7.47 -28.15
CA LEU A 341 7.33 -6.75 -28.65
C LEU A 341 6.13 -7.71 -28.76
N GLY A 342 4.94 -7.25 -28.31
CA GLY A 342 3.71 -8.04 -28.41
C GLY A 342 3.57 -9.19 -27.41
N HIS A 343 4.42 -9.21 -26.38
CA HIS A 343 4.34 -10.19 -25.31
C HIS A 343 4.09 -9.50 -23.96
N ALA A 344 3.32 -10.16 -23.10
CA ALA A 344 3.06 -9.69 -21.74
C ALA A 344 4.12 -10.25 -20.79
N LEU A 345 4.22 -9.64 -19.60
CA LEU A 345 4.98 -10.27 -18.53
C LEU A 345 4.22 -11.48 -18.00
N PRO A 346 4.91 -12.56 -17.60
CA PRO A 346 4.34 -13.62 -16.79
C PRO A 346 3.65 -13.04 -15.54
N ALA A 347 2.41 -13.47 -15.32
CA ALA A 347 1.60 -13.04 -14.19
C ALA A 347 1.84 -13.95 -12.98
N LEU A 348 1.89 -13.37 -11.79
CA LEU A 348 1.90 -14.11 -10.53
C LEU A 348 0.49 -14.63 -10.22
N GLY A 349 0.42 -15.86 -9.69
CA GLY A 349 -0.76 -16.41 -9.03
C GLY A 349 -1.19 -15.57 -7.82
N PRO A 350 -2.40 -15.79 -7.29
CA PRO A 350 -3.01 -14.93 -6.27
C PRO A 350 -2.18 -14.87 -4.97
N ASP A 351 -1.66 -16.01 -4.51
CA ASP A 351 -0.88 -16.11 -3.27
C ASP A 351 0.48 -15.40 -3.42
N ALA A 352 1.18 -15.67 -4.52
CA ALA A 352 2.46 -15.04 -4.86
C ALA A 352 2.32 -13.53 -5.10
N ARG A 353 1.22 -13.09 -5.68
CA ARG A 353 0.89 -11.67 -5.83
C ARG A 353 0.73 -11.00 -4.46
N THR A 354 -0.05 -11.60 -3.58
CA THR A 354 -0.27 -11.08 -2.22
C THR A 354 1.05 -11.04 -1.44
N ALA A 355 1.85 -12.09 -1.53
CA ALA A 355 3.16 -12.17 -0.88
C ALA A 355 4.16 -11.15 -1.43
N SER A 356 4.21 -10.92 -2.75
CA SER A 356 5.10 -9.91 -3.35
C SER A 356 4.70 -8.49 -2.95
N ILE A 357 3.41 -8.21 -2.83
CA ILE A 357 2.88 -6.95 -2.27
C ILE A 357 3.33 -6.77 -0.82
N ALA A 358 3.14 -7.80 0.02
CA ALA A 358 3.55 -7.76 1.42
C ALA A 358 5.07 -7.53 1.56
N LEU A 359 5.88 -8.20 0.73
CA LEU A 359 7.33 -8.05 0.69
C LEU A 359 7.76 -6.64 0.27
N ALA A 360 7.14 -6.08 -0.77
CA ALA A 360 7.41 -4.72 -1.23
C ALA A 360 7.01 -3.67 -0.19
N HIS A 361 5.83 -3.83 0.41
CA HIS A 361 5.34 -2.94 1.46
C HIS A 361 6.28 -2.96 2.66
N ALA A 362 6.64 -4.15 3.13
CA ALA A 362 7.60 -4.35 4.21
C ALA A 362 8.91 -3.59 3.97
N ALA A 363 9.53 -3.81 2.81
CA ALA A 363 10.78 -3.16 2.43
C ALA A 363 10.67 -1.62 2.41
N SER A 364 9.50 -1.08 2.02
CA SER A 364 9.26 0.37 2.00
C SER A 364 9.00 0.99 3.37
N THR A 365 8.46 0.22 4.31
CA THR A 365 8.13 0.68 5.68
C THR A 365 9.30 0.59 6.65
N LEU A 366 10.29 -0.25 6.33
CA LEU A 366 11.52 -0.30 7.10
C LEU A 366 12.20 1.08 7.03
N PRO A 367 12.55 1.70 8.17
CA PRO A 367 13.34 2.92 8.13
C PRO A 367 14.58 2.62 7.30
N ALA A 368 14.92 3.49 6.33
CA ALA A 368 16.19 3.44 5.63
C ALA A 368 17.25 3.31 6.72
N VAL A 369 17.84 2.11 6.84
CA VAL A 369 18.57 1.69 8.03
C VAL A 369 19.45 2.86 8.44
N PRO A 370 19.11 3.59 9.54
CA PRO A 370 20.11 4.44 10.11
C PRO A 370 21.24 3.47 10.39
N ALA A 371 22.46 3.79 9.97
CA ALA A 371 23.61 3.22 10.66
C ALA A 371 23.30 3.43 12.14
N VAL A 372 22.85 2.36 12.81
CA VAL A 372 22.45 2.42 14.20
C VAL A 372 23.65 3.01 14.90
N ALA A 373 23.45 3.93 15.83
CA ALA A 373 24.50 4.65 16.53
C ALA A 373 25.31 3.74 17.48
N GLY A 374 25.87 2.65 16.93
CA GLY A 374 27.07 1.95 17.35
C GLY A 374 28.02 1.99 16.15
N GLU A 375 29.32 2.07 16.39
CA GLU A 375 30.29 2.20 15.30
C GLU A 375 30.12 1.05 14.28
N PRO A 376 30.43 1.24 12.98
CA PRO A 376 30.29 0.23 11.90
C PRO A 376 31.11 -1.07 12.06
N GLY A 377 31.48 -1.47 13.28
CA GLY A 377 32.29 -2.65 13.59
C GLY A 377 31.94 -3.34 14.91
N GLU A 378 30.79 -3.09 15.55
CA GLU A 378 30.40 -3.81 16.77
C GLU A 378 29.74 -5.17 16.53
N ARG A 379 29.20 -5.44 15.33
CA ARG A 379 28.50 -6.70 15.02
C ARG A 379 29.28 -7.57 14.04
N GLY A 380 29.32 -8.87 14.31
CA GLY A 380 29.98 -9.85 13.44
C GLY A 380 29.22 -10.07 12.13
N GLU A 381 29.91 -10.42 11.04
CA GLU A 381 29.32 -10.69 9.71
C GLU A 381 28.27 -11.83 9.74
N THR A 382 28.38 -12.73 10.71
CA THR A 382 27.49 -13.88 10.94
C THR A 382 26.54 -13.70 12.12
N GLU A 383 26.46 -12.49 12.68
CA GLU A 383 25.56 -12.16 13.79
C GLU A 383 24.18 -11.77 13.24
N ILE A 384 23.24 -12.70 13.29
CA ILE A 384 21.92 -12.55 12.67
C ILE A 384 20.78 -12.43 13.70
N ALA A 385 19.78 -11.62 13.40
CA ALA A 385 18.56 -11.49 14.20
C ALA A 385 17.63 -12.69 13.97
N LEU A 386 17.45 -13.51 15.01
CA LEU A 386 16.64 -14.74 14.94
C LEU A 386 15.20 -14.56 15.43
N GLY A 387 14.88 -13.46 16.10
CA GLY A 387 13.51 -13.19 16.55
C GLY A 387 13.41 -12.08 17.60
N LEU A 388 12.23 -11.93 18.20
CA LEU A 388 11.93 -10.89 19.20
C LEU A 388 11.97 -11.46 20.62
N VAL A 389 12.78 -10.89 21.51
CA VAL A 389 12.86 -11.30 22.92
C VAL A 389 11.52 -11.08 23.62
N GLN A 390 11.05 -12.07 24.38
CA GLN A 390 9.84 -11.93 25.18
C GLN A 390 10.15 -11.22 26.52
N ASP A 391 9.89 -9.91 26.58
CA ASP A 391 9.93 -9.19 27.85
C ASP A 391 8.61 -9.38 28.62
N SER A 392 8.66 -10.08 29.75
CA SER A 392 7.49 -10.36 30.59
C SER A 392 6.98 -9.16 31.40
N SER A 393 7.53 -7.94 31.21
CA SER A 393 7.21 -6.77 32.06
C SER A 393 7.03 -5.41 31.37
N ALA A 394 7.13 -5.29 30.03
CA ALA A 394 7.07 -3.98 29.36
C ALA A 394 6.02 -3.91 28.24
N ALA A 395 5.33 -2.77 28.16
CA ALA A 395 4.36 -2.43 27.09
C ALA A 395 5.04 -2.03 25.76
N THR A 396 6.35 -2.24 25.64
CA THR A 396 7.18 -1.94 24.46
C THR A 396 7.63 -3.26 23.84
N PRO A 397 7.59 -3.44 22.51
CA PRO A 397 8.12 -4.65 21.88
C PRO A 397 9.58 -4.88 22.33
N GLY A 398 9.88 -6.10 22.79
CA GLY A 398 11.21 -6.50 23.25
C GLY A 398 12.26 -6.40 22.14
N GLY A 399 13.53 -6.26 22.52
CA GLY A 399 14.64 -6.19 21.57
C GLY A 399 14.77 -7.44 20.69
N GLU A 400 15.49 -7.33 19.58
CA GLU A 400 15.82 -8.49 18.73
C GLU A 400 16.85 -9.40 19.43
N PHE A 401 16.63 -10.71 19.35
CA PHE A 401 17.60 -11.73 19.76
C PHE A 401 18.56 -11.99 18.60
N TYR A 402 19.86 -11.79 18.85
CA TYR A 402 20.94 -12.00 17.88
C TYR A 402 21.74 -13.25 18.21
N CYS A 403 22.21 -13.94 17.17
CA CYS A 403 22.97 -15.16 17.27
C CYS A 403 24.21 -15.10 16.38
N ASP A 404 25.39 -15.30 16.96
CA ASP A 404 26.65 -15.40 16.21
C ASP A 404 26.89 -16.84 15.73
N ILE A 405 26.56 -17.09 14.47
CA ILE A 405 26.67 -18.42 13.86
C ILE A 405 28.14 -18.85 13.68
N GLU A 406 29.08 -17.91 13.55
CA GLU A 406 30.52 -18.22 13.47
C GLU A 406 31.08 -18.66 14.81
N GLY A 407 30.71 -17.96 15.89
CA GLY A 407 31.09 -18.31 17.26
C GLY A 407 30.62 -19.70 17.67
N GLU A 408 29.42 -20.11 17.26
CA GLU A 408 28.84 -21.41 17.60
C GLU A 408 29.44 -22.58 16.83
N GLN A 409 29.95 -22.34 15.62
CA GLN A 409 30.49 -23.32 14.65
C GLN A 409 29.48 -24.36 14.15
N VAL A 410 28.71 -24.98 15.05
CA VAL A 410 27.67 -25.94 14.75
C VAL A 410 26.41 -25.60 15.57
N THR A 411 25.39 -25.10 14.88
CA THR A 411 24.08 -24.74 15.47
C THR A 411 23.05 -25.80 15.14
N TRP A 412 22.41 -26.38 16.15
CA TRP A 412 21.40 -27.42 15.99
C TRP A 412 19.99 -26.84 16.09
N LEU A 413 19.14 -27.10 15.11
CA LEU A 413 17.72 -26.72 15.13
C LEU A 413 16.89 -27.93 15.55
N HIS A 414 16.21 -27.81 16.69
CA HIS A 414 15.39 -28.86 17.29
C HIS A 414 13.94 -28.46 17.38
N GLY A 415 13.04 -29.44 17.28
CA GLY A 415 11.59 -29.24 17.34
C GLY A 415 10.92 -29.94 16.16
N ASP A 416 9.67 -29.52 15.91
CA ASP A 416 8.91 -29.96 14.75
C ASP A 416 9.70 -29.74 13.43
N GLU A 417 9.61 -30.71 12.52
CA GLU A 417 10.40 -30.71 11.27
C GLU A 417 10.12 -29.46 10.42
N GLU A 418 8.85 -29.04 10.34
CA GLU A 418 8.47 -27.83 9.60
C GLU A 418 8.94 -26.57 10.32
N ALA A 419 8.87 -26.52 11.66
CA ALA A 419 9.41 -25.39 12.42
C ALA A 419 10.93 -25.23 12.23
N ALA A 420 11.69 -26.33 12.32
CA ALA A 420 13.14 -26.33 12.11
C ALA A 420 13.50 -25.86 10.70
N LEU A 421 12.81 -26.39 9.68
CA LEU A 421 13.02 -26.00 8.29
C LEU A 421 12.62 -24.54 8.02
N SER A 422 11.55 -24.06 8.66
CA SER A 422 11.10 -22.66 8.56
C SER A 422 12.13 -21.69 9.15
N MET A 423 12.73 -22.05 10.29
CA MET A 423 13.81 -21.30 10.93
C MET A 423 15.08 -21.34 10.07
N ALA A 424 15.47 -22.52 9.59
CA ALA A 424 16.64 -22.68 8.72
C ALA A 424 16.54 -21.84 7.44
N THR A 425 15.34 -21.77 6.84
CA THR A 425 15.06 -20.92 5.68
C THR A 425 15.18 -19.43 6.03
N ALA A 426 14.64 -19.01 7.19
CA ALA A 426 14.78 -17.62 7.66
C ALA A 426 16.26 -17.24 7.87
N MET A 427 17.04 -18.13 8.49
CA MET A 427 18.49 -17.95 8.70
C MET A 427 19.24 -17.89 7.37
N ALA A 428 18.89 -18.73 6.39
CA ALA A 428 19.47 -18.68 5.06
C ALA A 428 19.31 -17.30 4.42
N PHE A 429 18.12 -16.69 4.50
CA PHE A 429 17.87 -15.35 3.98
C PHE A 429 18.55 -14.25 4.78
N ALA A 430 18.59 -14.36 6.12
CA ALA A 430 19.28 -13.39 6.96
C ALA A 430 20.78 -13.36 6.66
N LEU A 431 21.41 -14.53 6.51
CA LEU A 431 22.83 -14.66 6.17
C LEU A 431 23.11 -14.22 4.73
N ALA A 432 22.25 -14.58 3.77
CA ALA A 432 22.41 -14.17 2.37
C ALA A 432 22.17 -12.66 2.15
N ALA A 433 21.57 -11.95 3.13
CA ALA A 433 21.46 -10.50 3.07
C ALA A 433 22.81 -9.80 3.26
N ASP A 434 23.74 -10.40 4.01
CA ASP A 434 25.08 -9.86 4.25
C ASP A 434 25.98 -10.03 3.00
N PRO A 435 26.65 -8.96 2.51
CA PRO A 435 27.44 -8.99 1.28
C PRO A 435 28.70 -9.87 1.34
N LEU A 436 29.21 -10.19 2.53
CA LEU A 436 30.45 -10.95 2.70
C LEU A 436 30.18 -12.43 2.99
N THR A 437 28.99 -12.77 3.48
CA THR A 437 28.62 -14.13 3.84
C THR A 437 28.16 -14.95 2.64
N ARG A 438 28.74 -16.14 2.48
CA ARG A 438 28.29 -17.17 1.53
C ARG A 438 27.49 -18.23 2.27
N VAL A 439 26.37 -18.63 1.71
CA VAL A 439 25.45 -19.61 2.28
C VAL A 439 25.38 -20.81 1.35
N ILE A 440 25.55 -22.01 1.90
CA ILE A 440 25.33 -23.27 1.17
C ILE A 440 24.15 -23.97 1.83
N VAL A 441 23.05 -24.13 1.12
CA VAL A 441 21.89 -24.91 1.60
C VAL A 441 21.91 -26.29 0.97
N ALA A 442 21.62 -27.34 1.75
CA ALA A 442 21.73 -28.71 1.27
C ALA A 442 20.55 -29.59 1.69
N GLY A 443 20.07 -30.35 0.72
CA GLY A 443 18.98 -31.32 0.84
C GLY A 443 17.73 -30.95 0.03
N PRO A 444 16.81 -31.92 -0.17
CA PRO A 444 15.65 -31.75 -1.05
C PRO A 444 14.73 -30.59 -0.64
N ALA A 445 14.62 -30.27 0.64
CA ALA A 445 13.73 -29.22 1.13
C ALA A 445 14.17 -27.80 0.70
N PHE A 446 15.44 -27.63 0.35
CA PHE A 446 16.02 -26.38 -0.12
C PHE A 446 16.15 -26.29 -1.65
N GLY A 447 15.68 -27.29 -2.40
CA GLY A 447 15.83 -27.31 -3.86
C GLY A 447 15.31 -26.06 -4.58
N TRP A 448 14.17 -25.52 -4.12
CA TRP A 448 13.55 -24.31 -4.67
C TRP A 448 14.38 -23.04 -4.48
N LEU A 449 15.33 -23.02 -3.54
CA LEU A 449 16.21 -21.87 -3.35
C LEU A 449 17.17 -21.66 -4.53
N ALA A 450 17.33 -22.66 -5.40
CA ALA A 450 18.09 -22.53 -6.63
C ALA A 450 17.45 -21.51 -7.59
N ASP A 451 16.12 -21.37 -7.52
CA ASP A 451 15.38 -20.44 -8.36
C ASP A 451 15.69 -18.98 -7.99
N LEU A 452 16.24 -18.69 -6.81
CA LEU A 452 16.67 -17.34 -6.43
C LEU A 452 17.90 -16.85 -7.19
N ASP A 453 18.72 -17.76 -7.76
CA ASP A 453 19.97 -17.45 -8.47
C ASP A 453 20.81 -16.36 -7.77
N GLU A 454 20.81 -16.38 -6.44
CA GLU A 454 21.57 -15.44 -5.63
C GLU A 454 23.01 -15.97 -5.59
N PRO A 455 24.03 -15.24 -6.10
CA PRO A 455 25.39 -15.75 -6.25
C PRO A 455 26.05 -16.16 -4.92
N ARG A 456 25.54 -15.64 -3.80
CA ARG A 456 25.98 -15.98 -2.45
C ARG A 456 25.27 -17.21 -1.87
N LEU A 457 24.20 -17.70 -2.47
CA LEU A 457 23.40 -18.84 -2.01
C LEU A 457 23.58 -20.03 -2.96
N GLU A 458 24.30 -21.05 -2.53
CA GLU A 458 24.53 -22.26 -3.32
C GLU A 458 23.64 -23.41 -2.84
N VAL A 459 22.94 -24.08 -3.75
CA VAL A 459 22.04 -25.20 -3.41
C VAL A 459 22.65 -26.54 -3.78
N TYR A 460 22.66 -27.47 -2.82
CA TYR A 460 23.14 -28.83 -2.99
C TYR A 460 21.99 -29.84 -2.81
N PRO A 461 21.83 -30.83 -3.71
CA PRO A 461 20.76 -31.82 -3.56
C PRO A 461 21.03 -32.82 -2.43
N SER A 462 22.30 -32.98 -2.03
CA SER A 462 22.72 -33.94 -1.01
C SER A 462 23.44 -33.25 0.15
N VAL A 463 22.92 -33.50 1.36
CA VAL A 463 23.52 -33.10 2.62
C VAL A 463 24.97 -33.61 2.77
N ASP A 464 25.22 -34.87 2.43
CA ASP A 464 26.57 -35.47 2.54
C ASP A 464 27.57 -34.84 1.57
N GLN A 465 27.13 -34.47 0.36
CA GLN A 465 27.98 -33.78 -0.61
C GLN A 465 28.40 -32.40 -0.10
N ALA A 466 27.46 -31.66 0.51
CA ALA A 466 27.76 -30.37 1.12
C ALA A 466 28.73 -30.51 2.29
N CYS A 467 28.52 -31.50 3.18
CA CYS A 467 29.46 -31.77 4.29
C CYS A 467 30.86 -32.19 3.80
N HIS A 468 30.94 -33.00 2.74
CA HIS A 468 32.22 -33.39 2.16
C HIS A 468 32.98 -32.18 1.59
N ARG A 469 32.27 -31.27 0.88
CA ARG A 469 32.86 -30.02 0.39
C ARG A 469 33.32 -29.12 1.54
N LEU A 470 32.50 -28.96 2.58
CA LEU A 470 32.84 -28.19 3.76
C LEU A 470 34.09 -28.75 4.46
N GLY A 471 34.19 -30.08 4.58
CA GLY A 471 35.38 -30.75 5.13
C GLY A 471 36.64 -30.48 4.32
N ASN A 472 36.58 -30.61 2.99
CA ASN A 472 37.72 -30.29 2.12
C ASN A 472 38.15 -28.83 2.23
N LEU A 473 37.18 -27.92 2.34
CA LEU A 473 37.46 -26.50 2.51
C LEU A 473 38.06 -26.19 3.89
N ALA A 474 37.61 -26.86 4.94
CA ALA A 474 38.20 -26.76 6.27
C ALA A 474 39.66 -27.22 6.24
N ASP A 475 39.96 -28.35 5.60
CA ASP A 475 41.34 -28.83 5.45
C ASP A 475 42.21 -27.84 4.64
N GLN A 476 41.67 -27.25 3.57
CA GLN A 476 42.36 -26.24 2.77
C GLN A 476 42.62 -24.95 3.56
N ARG A 477 41.61 -24.41 4.25
CA ARG A 477 41.78 -23.19 5.06
C ARG A 477 42.73 -23.43 6.23
N ALA A 478 42.64 -24.58 6.90
CA ALA A 478 43.57 -24.95 7.96
C ALA A 478 45.02 -25.05 7.46
N ALA A 479 45.25 -25.61 6.27
CA ALA A 479 46.59 -25.73 5.69
C ALA A 479 47.20 -24.39 5.26
N ASN A 480 46.37 -23.40 4.93
CA ASN A 480 46.80 -22.06 4.48
C ASN A 480 46.67 -20.99 5.57
N ARG A 481 46.30 -21.36 6.80
CA ARG A 481 46.17 -20.42 7.91
C ARG A 481 47.52 -20.18 8.58
N GLU A 482 47.91 -18.92 8.72
CA GLU A 482 49.00 -18.52 9.60
C GLU A 482 48.55 -18.56 11.07
N GLU A 483 49.36 -19.15 11.95
CA GLU A 483 48.99 -19.43 13.35
C GLU A 483 48.70 -18.15 14.17
N ASP A 484 49.35 -17.03 13.85
CA ASP A 484 49.27 -15.78 14.62
C ASP A 484 48.24 -14.76 14.06
N VAL A 485 47.49 -15.12 13.01
CA VAL A 485 46.58 -14.19 12.33
C VAL A 485 45.11 -14.50 12.66
N SER A 486 44.40 -13.47 13.12
CA SER A 486 42.96 -13.54 13.39
C SER A 486 42.14 -13.52 12.10
N LEU A 487 40.91 -14.05 12.14
CA LEU A 487 39.99 -13.98 11.00
C LEU A 487 39.70 -12.53 10.58
N GLY A 488 39.54 -11.63 11.55
CA GLY A 488 39.32 -10.21 11.27
C GLY A 488 40.49 -9.58 10.49
N GLN A 489 41.74 -9.98 10.76
CA GLN A 489 42.90 -9.51 9.98
C GLN A 489 42.92 -10.10 8.57
N LEU A 490 42.59 -11.39 8.41
CA LEU A 490 42.50 -12.03 7.09
C LEU A 490 41.39 -11.43 6.23
N ARG A 491 40.26 -11.06 6.84
CA ARG A 491 39.13 -10.41 6.15
C ARG A 491 39.36 -8.94 5.84
N ALA A 492 40.17 -8.25 6.66
CA ALA A 492 40.56 -6.86 6.41
C ALA A 492 41.55 -6.71 5.24
N ASP A 493 42.26 -7.76 4.85
CA ASP A 493 43.16 -7.73 3.68
C ASP A 493 42.34 -7.87 2.38
N PRO A 494 42.36 -6.87 1.48
CA PRO A 494 41.62 -6.92 0.22
C PRO A 494 41.95 -8.13 -0.67
N LEU A 495 43.18 -8.67 -0.60
CA LEU A 495 43.60 -9.84 -1.39
C LEU A 495 43.09 -11.16 -0.81
N LEU A 496 42.79 -11.21 0.48
CA LEU A 496 42.40 -12.42 1.22
C LEU A 496 40.94 -12.40 1.67
N SER A 497 40.29 -11.23 1.68
CA SER A 497 38.91 -11.02 2.12
C SER A 497 37.92 -12.02 1.51
N GLU A 498 37.95 -12.19 0.19
CA GLU A 498 37.06 -13.13 -0.51
C GLU A 498 37.37 -14.59 -0.14
N ALA A 499 38.66 -14.96 -0.03
CA ALA A 499 39.08 -16.32 0.31
C ALA A 499 38.69 -16.73 1.74
N TRP A 500 38.62 -15.76 2.65
CA TRP A 500 38.29 -15.94 4.07
C TRP A 500 36.90 -15.43 4.46
N SER A 501 36.06 -15.13 3.46
CA SER A 501 34.64 -14.85 3.64
C SER A 501 33.95 -15.94 4.49
N PRO A 502 33.03 -15.57 5.39
CA PRO A 502 32.22 -16.54 6.12
C PRO A 502 31.48 -17.47 5.16
N ILE A 503 31.54 -18.78 5.41
CA ILE A 503 30.72 -19.77 4.70
C ILE A 503 29.90 -20.53 5.73
N VAL A 504 28.58 -20.38 5.65
CA VAL A 504 27.63 -21.09 6.50
C VAL A 504 26.93 -22.15 5.66
N VAL A 505 27.01 -23.41 6.11
CA VAL A 505 26.31 -24.54 5.47
C VAL A 505 25.06 -24.88 6.28
N ILE A 506 23.90 -24.95 5.65
CA ILE A 506 22.61 -25.24 6.28
C ILE A 506 22.06 -26.55 5.70
N LEU A 507 21.76 -27.51 6.57
CA LEU A 507 21.32 -28.85 6.20
C LEU A 507 19.86 -29.06 6.59
N ASP A 508 19.04 -29.61 5.69
CA ASP A 508 17.65 -29.96 5.99
C ASP A 508 17.51 -31.27 6.76
N ALA A 509 18.57 -32.06 6.84
CA ALA A 509 18.62 -33.34 7.52
C ALA A 509 20.01 -33.63 8.10
N MET A 510 20.08 -34.67 8.90
CA MET A 510 21.34 -35.11 9.53
C MET A 510 22.30 -35.75 8.51
N PRO A 511 23.57 -35.29 8.43
CA PRO A 511 24.58 -35.91 7.59
C PRO A 511 25.07 -37.25 8.15
N THR A 512 25.62 -38.11 7.30
CA THR A 512 26.26 -39.37 7.72
C THR A 512 27.54 -39.13 8.53
N ARG A 513 28.27 -38.05 8.22
CA ARG A 513 29.51 -37.69 8.91
C ARG A 513 29.62 -36.18 9.06
N LEU A 514 29.80 -35.74 10.30
CA LEU A 514 30.06 -34.33 10.60
C LEU A 514 31.51 -33.94 10.26
N PRO A 515 31.73 -32.77 9.65
CA PRO A 515 33.06 -32.19 9.48
C PRO A 515 33.67 -31.86 10.85
N ARG A 516 35.01 -31.86 10.93
CA ARG A 516 35.76 -31.57 12.15
C ARG A 516 36.59 -30.31 11.96
N ARG A 517 36.94 -29.63 13.06
CA ARG A 517 37.87 -28.48 13.08
C ARG A 517 37.40 -27.25 12.28
N LEU A 518 36.13 -26.86 12.46
CA LEU A 518 35.60 -25.63 11.85
C LEU A 518 36.06 -24.36 12.57
N ALA A 519 36.36 -24.46 13.87
CA ALA A 519 36.76 -23.36 14.74
C ALA A 519 37.80 -22.42 14.10
N GLY A 520 37.44 -21.15 14.00
CA GLY A 520 38.31 -20.09 13.49
C GLY A 520 38.58 -20.14 11.99
N LEU A 521 37.95 -21.01 11.20
CA LEU A 521 38.22 -21.10 9.76
C LEU A 521 37.25 -20.27 8.90
N GLY A 522 36.34 -19.48 9.48
CA GLY A 522 35.32 -18.84 8.66
C GLY A 522 34.23 -19.79 8.18
N LEU A 523 34.03 -20.91 8.87
CA LEU A 523 33.16 -22.01 8.44
C LEU A 523 32.19 -22.38 9.56
N SER A 524 30.90 -22.41 9.26
CA SER A 524 29.84 -22.82 10.19
C SER A 524 28.86 -23.80 9.58
N LEU A 525 28.16 -24.54 10.45
CA LEU A 525 27.19 -25.56 10.07
C LEU A 525 25.89 -25.38 10.88
N ILE A 526 24.76 -25.32 10.20
CA ILE A 526 23.42 -25.32 10.79
C ILE A 526 22.73 -26.63 10.38
N ILE A 527 22.13 -27.33 11.34
CA ILE A 527 21.56 -28.67 11.11
C ILE A 527 20.11 -28.73 11.59
N CYS A 528 19.19 -29.05 10.69
CA CYS A 528 17.83 -29.45 11.06
C CYS A 528 17.88 -30.88 11.62
N ALA A 529 17.83 -31.00 12.95
CA ALA A 529 18.04 -32.27 13.65
C ALA A 529 16.72 -32.93 14.10
N GLY A 530 15.60 -32.23 13.98
CA GLY A 530 14.29 -32.66 14.50
C GLY A 530 14.37 -32.95 16.00
N ASP A 531 13.76 -34.05 16.43
CA ASP A 531 13.71 -34.47 17.85
C ASP A 531 14.99 -35.15 18.37
N ARG A 532 16.05 -35.27 17.56
CA ARG A 532 17.30 -35.90 18.00
C ARG A 532 17.98 -35.01 19.03
N ARG A 533 18.53 -35.55 20.11
CA ARG A 533 19.23 -34.72 21.12
C ARG A 533 20.56 -34.19 20.61
N PRO A 534 20.93 -32.93 20.91
CA PRO A 534 22.25 -32.40 20.61
C PRO A 534 23.32 -33.16 21.41
N ALA A 535 24.56 -33.15 20.93
CA ALA A 535 25.68 -33.60 21.76
C ALA A 535 25.88 -32.64 22.94
N ASP A 536 26.28 -33.15 24.11
CA ASP A 536 26.46 -32.32 25.30
C ASP A 536 27.42 -31.14 25.03
N GLY A 537 26.95 -29.92 25.30
CA GLY A 537 27.71 -28.68 25.07
C GLY A 537 27.62 -28.08 23.67
N SER A 538 26.79 -28.63 22.78
CA SER A 538 26.55 -28.05 21.44
C SER A 538 25.59 -26.86 21.51
N ALA A 539 25.78 -25.85 20.65
CA ALA A 539 24.83 -24.76 20.51
C ALA A 539 23.56 -25.23 19.81
N ALA A 540 22.40 -24.94 20.40
CA ALA A 540 21.13 -25.50 19.96
C ALA A 540 19.99 -24.52 20.20
N ILE A 541 19.08 -24.46 19.23
CA ILE A 541 17.85 -23.67 19.28
C ILE A 541 16.69 -24.66 19.33
N HIS A 542 15.95 -24.64 20.42
CA HIS A 542 14.76 -25.45 20.59
C HIS A 542 13.51 -24.67 20.20
N LEU A 543 12.77 -25.17 19.21
CA LEU A 543 11.56 -24.57 18.65
C LEU A 543 10.33 -25.27 19.24
N GLU A 544 9.50 -24.49 19.91
CA GLU A 544 8.19 -24.87 20.41
C GLU A 544 7.14 -23.96 19.75
N ALA A 545 5.86 -24.35 19.71
CA ALA A 545 4.83 -23.62 18.97
C ALA A 545 4.83 -22.09 19.23
N GLY A 546 5.36 -21.31 18.27
CA GLY A 546 5.47 -19.84 18.33
C GLY A 546 6.60 -19.29 19.22
N ARG A 547 7.49 -20.12 19.74
CA ARG A 547 8.55 -19.74 20.70
C ARG A 547 9.85 -20.51 20.44
N ALA A 548 10.98 -19.88 20.67
CA ALA A 548 12.29 -20.49 20.57
C ALA A 548 13.11 -20.26 21.84
N VAL A 549 13.92 -21.24 22.22
CA VAL A 549 14.87 -21.16 23.34
C VAL A 549 16.27 -21.43 22.82
N HIS A 550 17.18 -20.50 23.05
CA HIS A 550 18.60 -20.68 22.75
C HIS A 550 19.29 -21.37 23.93
N LEU A 551 19.68 -22.64 23.79
CA LEU A 551 20.17 -23.45 24.92
C LEU A 551 21.48 -22.95 25.56
N PRO A 552 22.48 -22.42 24.82
CA PRO A 552 23.68 -21.85 25.42
C PRO A 552 23.44 -20.67 26.36
N THR A 553 22.52 -19.76 26.02
CA THR A 553 22.21 -18.56 26.84
C THR A 553 21.00 -18.75 27.75
N GLY A 554 20.11 -19.69 27.43
CA GLY A 554 18.82 -19.89 28.08
C GLY A 554 17.76 -18.86 27.70
N GLU A 555 18.06 -17.95 26.76
CA GLU A 555 17.15 -16.88 26.36
C GLU A 555 15.98 -17.39 25.51
N THR A 556 14.82 -16.80 25.73
CA THR A 556 13.57 -17.17 25.07
C THR A 556 13.08 -16.03 24.18
N PHE A 557 12.72 -16.34 22.94
CA PHE A 557 12.32 -15.35 21.94
C PHE A 557 11.23 -15.91 21.02
N THR A 558 10.56 -15.01 20.29
CA THR A 558 9.60 -15.34 19.24
C THR A 558 10.34 -15.44 17.92
N PRO A 559 10.50 -16.62 17.32
CA PRO A 559 11.37 -16.81 16.17
C PRO A 559 10.82 -16.17 14.89
N HIS A 560 11.73 -15.65 14.07
CA HIS A 560 11.48 -15.33 12.66
C HIS A 560 11.41 -16.64 11.86
N LEU A 561 10.29 -16.93 11.19
CA LEU A 561 10.03 -18.19 10.50
C LEU A 561 9.54 -17.97 9.07
N VAL A 562 10.03 -18.77 8.12
CA VAL A 562 9.49 -18.84 6.75
C VAL A 562 8.75 -20.15 6.55
N GLY A 563 7.47 -20.18 6.91
CA GLY A 563 6.62 -21.37 6.82
C GLY A 563 6.38 -21.87 5.38
N ALA A 564 5.89 -23.09 5.23
CA ALA A 564 5.57 -23.69 3.93
C ALA A 564 4.74 -22.80 2.97
N PRO A 565 3.68 -22.07 3.40
CA PRO A 565 2.95 -21.17 2.49
C PRO A 565 3.83 -20.03 1.96
N ALA A 566 4.65 -19.44 2.83
CA ALA A 566 5.60 -18.40 2.47
C ALA A 566 6.66 -18.91 1.48
N ARG A 567 7.22 -20.10 1.72
CA ARG A 567 8.21 -20.73 0.84
C ARG A 567 7.63 -21.00 -0.55
N ARG A 568 6.38 -21.50 -0.64
CA ARG A 568 5.68 -21.71 -1.91
C ARG A 568 5.48 -20.40 -2.67
N ALA A 569 5.03 -19.36 -1.98
CA ALA A 569 4.84 -18.04 -2.60
C ALA A 569 6.18 -17.43 -3.07
N LEU A 570 7.24 -17.51 -2.26
CA LEU A 570 8.57 -17.03 -2.65
C LEU A 570 9.15 -17.82 -3.83
N SER A 571 9.00 -19.14 -3.85
CA SER A 571 9.40 -20.00 -4.98
C SER A 571 8.72 -19.54 -6.26
N GLU A 572 7.39 -19.38 -6.26
CA GLU A 572 6.66 -18.89 -7.44
C GLU A 572 7.08 -17.47 -7.84
N ILE A 573 7.25 -16.55 -6.88
CA ILE A 573 7.71 -15.17 -7.14
C ILE A 573 9.02 -15.18 -7.91
N PHE A 574 10.01 -15.96 -7.44
CA PHE A 574 11.34 -15.97 -8.04
C PHE A 574 11.40 -16.79 -9.33
N GLU A 575 10.63 -17.89 -9.44
CA GLU A 575 10.46 -18.66 -10.67
C GLU A 575 9.87 -17.76 -11.78
N VAL A 576 8.75 -17.09 -11.50
CA VAL A 576 8.08 -16.20 -12.45
C VAL A 576 8.95 -14.98 -12.80
N ALA A 577 9.69 -14.43 -11.85
CA ALA A 577 10.61 -13.31 -12.11
C ALA A 577 11.85 -13.72 -12.94
N ALA A 578 12.25 -15.00 -12.89
CA ALA A 578 13.33 -15.55 -13.72
C ALA A 578 12.85 -16.09 -15.07
N ALA A 579 11.54 -16.27 -15.25
CA ALA A 579 10.97 -16.82 -16.48
C ALA A 579 11.35 -15.99 -17.71
N THR A 580 11.86 -16.68 -18.72
CA THR A 580 12.20 -16.12 -20.04
C THR A 580 11.18 -16.47 -21.11
N ASP A 581 10.19 -17.30 -20.77
CA ASP A 581 9.03 -17.55 -21.62
C ASP A 581 8.00 -16.44 -21.36
N TYR A 582 7.78 -15.60 -22.37
CA TYR A 582 6.83 -14.50 -22.28
C TYR A 582 5.52 -14.95 -22.92
N PRO A 583 4.38 -14.88 -22.21
CA PRO A 583 3.09 -15.18 -22.82
C PRO A 583 2.75 -14.16 -23.92
N PRO A 584 2.02 -14.56 -24.97
CA PRO A 584 1.53 -13.61 -25.97
C PRO A 584 0.65 -12.56 -25.29
N ALA A 585 0.86 -11.28 -25.64
CA ALA A 585 0.10 -10.22 -25.02
C ALA A 585 -1.37 -10.25 -25.49
N PRO A 586 -2.34 -9.96 -24.61
CA PRO A 586 -3.75 -9.92 -24.99
C PRO A 586 -4.06 -8.79 -26.00
N TRP A 587 -3.24 -7.74 -26.04
CA TRP A 587 -3.32 -6.66 -27.02
C TRP A 587 -2.63 -6.96 -28.36
N TRP A 588 -2.09 -8.16 -28.56
CA TRP A 588 -1.39 -8.55 -29.78
C TRP A 588 -2.15 -9.64 -30.53
N ALA A 589 -2.36 -9.46 -31.84
CA ALA A 589 -3.08 -10.46 -32.62
C ALA A 589 -2.16 -11.65 -32.97
N THR A 590 -2.49 -12.83 -32.44
CA THR A 590 -1.73 -14.08 -32.57
C THR A 590 -2.16 -14.97 -33.74
N TYR A 591 -3.43 -14.90 -34.18
CA TYR A 591 -3.98 -15.67 -35.31
C TYR A 591 -4.47 -14.73 -36.40
N GLU A 592 -4.33 -15.05 -37.70
CA GLU A 592 -5.03 -14.32 -38.77
C GLU A 592 -6.53 -14.37 -38.48
N THR A 593 -7.07 -13.27 -37.98
CA THR A 593 -8.50 -13.16 -37.72
C THR A 593 -9.15 -12.85 -39.05
N ALA A 594 -9.22 -13.86 -39.91
CA ALA A 594 -10.05 -13.82 -41.10
C ALA A 594 -11.51 -13.70 -40.64
N GLY A 595 -12.06 -12.48 -40.64
CA GLY A 595 -13.49 -12.27 -40.83
C GLY A 595 -14.43 -12.38 -39.63
N LEU A 596 -13.99 -12.19 -38.38
CA LEU A 596 -14.96 -11.86 -37.32
C LEU A 596 -15.17 -10.34 -37.31
N PRO A 597 -16.42 -9.85 -37.42
CA PRO A 597 -16.68 -8.41 -37.33
C PRO A 597 -16.24 -7.95 -35.94
N VAL A 598 -15.34 -6.98 -35.90
CA VAL A 598 -15.15 -6.11 -34.74
C VAL A 598 -16.54 -5.56 -34.43
N VAL A 599 -17.18 -6.04 -33.36
CA VAL A 599 -18.37 -5.38 -32.82
C VAL A 599 -17.87 -4.11 -32.17
N LEU A 600 -17.72 -3.08 -32.98
CA LEU A 600 -17.64 -1.69 -32.53
C LEU A 600 -18.99 -1.37 -31.87
N PRO A 601 -19.04 -0.91 -30.61
CA PRO A 601 -20.05 0.07 -30.25
C PRO A 601 -19.92 1.25 -31.21
N THR A 602 -21.05 1.68 -31.74
CA THR A 602 -21.21 2.35 -33.02
C THR A 602 -20.40 3.65 -33.18
N ALA A 603 -19.85 3.79 -34.39
CA ALA A 603 -19.08 4.89 -34.95
C ALA A 603 -19.62 6.32 -34.70
N ILE A 604 -18.71 7.21 -34.28
CA ILE A 604 -18.70 8.60 -34.74
C ILE A 604 -17.76 8.66 -35.95
N LYS A 605 -18.28 9.08 -37.11
CA LYS A 605 -17.50 9.26 -38.35
C LYS A 605 -16.42 10.35 -38.17
N PRO A 606 -15.14 10.09 -38.49
CA PRO A 606 -14.13 11.14 -38.57
C PRO A 606 -14.20 11.82 -39.94
N GLY A 607 -14.38 13.14 -39.95
CA GLY A 607 -14.30 13.94 -41.18
C GLY A 607 -15.23 15.16 -41.22
N SER A 608 -14.99 16.14 -40.37
CA SER A 608 -15.12 17.58 -40.67
C SER A 608 -14.95 18.35 -39.37
N VAL A 609 -13.76 18.93 -39.17
CA VAL A 609 -13.54 20.33 -38.79
C VAL A 609 -12.02 20.51 -38.76
N GLU A 610 -11.55 21.43 -39.60
CA GLU A 610 -10.20 21.96 -39.63
C GLU A 610 -9.83 22.56 -38.26
N GLY A 611 -8.58 22.36 -37.85
CA GLY A 611 -7.84 23.26 -36.94
C GLY A 611 -8.64 23.91 -35.82
N GLY A 612 -9.02 23.13 -34.82
CA GLY A 612 -9.62 23.63 -33.58
C GLY A 612 -8.71 23.33 -32.40
N THR A 613 -8.19 24.37 -31.76
CA THR A 613 -7.45 24.35 -30.50
C THR A 613 -8.15 23.52 -29.43
N VAL A 614 -7.40 22.65 -28.76
CA VAL A 614 -7.87 21.83 -27.63
C VAL A 614 -8.21 22.74 -26.45
N SER A 615 -9.49 23.07 -26.31
CA SER A 615 -10.11 23.52 -25.07
C SER A 615 -11.62 23.35 -25.17
N SER A 616 -12.14 22.29 -24.58
CA SER A 616 -13.17 22.39 -23.54
C SER A 616 -13.54 20.99 -23.07
N ILE A 617 -13.87 20.90 -21.79
CA ILE A 617 -14.52 19.76 -21.16
C ILE A 617 -15.82 19.54 -21.94
N ALA A 618 -15.81 18.66 -22.95
CA ALA A 618 -17.03 18.09 -23.46
C ALA A 618 -17.65 17.32 -22.29
N GLU A 619 -18.87 17.67 -21.90
CA GLU A 619 -19.63 16.92 -20.90
C GLU A 619 -19.71 15.48 -21.40
N THR A 620 -18.92 14.59 -20.80
CA THR A 620 -19.06 13.16 -21.07
C THR A 620 -20.46 12.76 -20.61
N GLU A 621 -21.22 12.08 -21.48
CA GLU A 621 -22.60 11.69 -21.19
C GLU A 621 -22.69 10.90 -19.87
N HIS A 622 -21.68 10.08 -19.61
CA HIS A 622 -21.49 9.31 -18.38
C HIS A 622 -20.13 9.61 -17.72
N PRO A 623 -19.96 9.25 -16.44
CA PRO A 623 -18.69 9.38 -15.73
C PRO A 623 -17.59 8.54 -16.37
N VAL A 624 -16.37 9.10 -16.44
CA VAL A 624 -15.19 8.43 -16.98
C VAL A 624 -14.04 8.48 -15.96
N VAL A 625 -13.48 7.32 -15.66
CA VAL A 625 -12.26 7.20 -14.85
C VAL A 625 -11.04 7.40 -15.75
N LYS A 626 -10.15 8.28 -15.33
CA LYS A 626 -8.97 8.70 -16.06
C LYS A 626 -7.74 8.06 -15.40
N LEU A 627 -7.16 7.03 -16.01
CA LEU A 627 -6.07 6.21 -15.48
C LEU A 627 -4.76 6.38 -16.25
N LEU A 628 -4.81 6.81 -17.52
CA LEU A 628 -3.62 6.98 -18.38
C LEU A 628 -2.91 8.32 -18.16
N GLY A 629 -2.46 8.55 -16.93
CA GLY A 629 -1.87 9.80 -16.45
C GLY A 629 -2.29 10.09 -15.00
N THR A 630 -2.51 11.37 -14.72
CA THR A 630 -3.16 11.85 -13.48
C THR A 630 -4.52 11.16 -13.30
N ILE A 631 -4.75 10.63 -12.10
CA ILE A 631 -5.89 9.79 -11.73
C ILE A 631 -7.07 10.69 -11.37
N GLU A 632 -8.12 10.66 -12.18
CA GLU A 632 -9.27 11.53 -12.02
C GLU A 632 -10.58 10.81 -12.33
N LEU A 633 -11.68 11.31 -11.78
CA LEU A 633 -13.03 10.92 -12.17
C LEU A 633 -13.71 12.17 -12.74
N ILE A 634 -14.05 12.14 -14.03
CA ILE A 634 -14.73 13.24 -14.72
C ILE A 634 -16.16 12.85 -15.10
N GLY A 635 -17.05 13.81 -15.28
CA GLY A 635 -18.43 13.56 -15.71
C GLY A 635 -19.35 12.94 -14.63
N ALA A 636 -18.88 12.84 -13.37
CA ALA A 636 -19.71 12.46 -12.23
C ALA A 636 -20.81 13.51 -11.98
N ARG A 637 -22.03 13.07 -11.63
CA ARG A 637 -23.19 13.95 -11.50
C ARG A 637 -23.41 14.49 -10.08
N GLY A 638 -22.82 13.85 -9.08
CA GLY A 638 -22.84 14.28 -7.69
C GLY A 638 -21.67 15.18 -7.31
N ALA A 639 -21.69 15.69 -6.08
CA ALA A 639 -20.60 16.52 -5.55
C ALA A 639 -19.38 15.65 -5.18
N PRO A 640 -18.14 16.12 -5.46
CA PRO A 640 -16.94 15.40 -5.07
C PRO A 640 -16.85 15.29 -3.54
N PRO A 641 -16.41 14.14 -3.01
CA PRO A 641 -16.38 13.92 -1.56
C PRO A 641 -15.30 14.80 -0.91
N PRO A 642 -15.57 15.40 0.26
CA PRO A 642 -14.65 16.33 0.92
C PRO A 642 -13.39 15.64 1.49
N ARG A 643 -13.43 14.31 1.62
CA ARG A 643 -12.31 13.46 2.06
C ARG A 643 -12.37 12.13 1.33
N ALA A 644 -11.24 11.41 1.33
CA ALA A 644 -11.11 10.10 0.69
C ALA A 644 -11.43 10.08 -0.82
N MET A 645 -11.24 11.21 -1.50
CA MET A 645 -11.53 11.35 -2.94
C MET A 645 -10.69 10.37 -3.77
N LYS A 646 -9.38 10.28 -3.53
CA LYS A 646 -8.51 9.31 -4.23
C LYS A 646 -8.94 7.85 -4.03
N GLN A 647 -9.35 7.49 -2.81
CA GLN A 647 -9.89 6.15 -2.53
C GLN A 647 -11.22 5.90 -3.25
N CYS A 648 -12.06 6.90 -3.41
CA CYS A 648 -13.29 6.74 -4.21
C CYS A 648 -12.96 6.50 -5.69
N VAL A 649 -11.95 7.19 -6.25
CA VAL A 649 -11.49 6.93 -7.62
C VAL A 649 -10.87 5.53 -7.74
N GLU A 650 -10.07 5.09 -6.75
CA GLU A 650 -9.54 3.73 -6.65
C GLU A 650 -10.65 2.68 -6.68
N TYR A 651 -11.70 2.90 -5.89
CA TYR A 651 -12.84 1.98 -5.81
C TYR A 651 -13.57 1.92 -7.14
N CYS A 652 -13.75 3.05 -7.81
CA CYS A 652 -14.36 3.09 -9.14
C CYS A 652 -13.51 2.36 -10.18
N ALA A 653 -12.18 2.53 -10.15
CA ALA A 653 -11.25 1.82 -11.02
C ALA A 653 -11.27 0.31 -10.75
N TRP A 654 -11.24 -0.10 -9.49
CA TRP A 654 -11.32 -1.52 -9.11
C TRP A 654 -12.63 -2.15 -9.58
N LEU A 655 -13.76 -1.44 -9.47
CA LEU A 655 -15.07 -1.94 -9.92
C LEU A 655 -15.17 -2.08 -11.45
N LEU A 656 -14.48 -1.23 -12.23
CA LEU A 656 -14.40 -1.38 -13.68
C LEU A 656 -13.58 -2.63 -14.06
N GLU A 657 -12.48 -2.87 -13.38
CA GLU A 657 -11.64 -4.06 -13.61
C GLU A 657 -12.25 -5.36 -13.04
N ASN A 658 -13.18 -5.24 -12.07
CA ASN A 658 -13.80 -6.37 -11.39
C ASN A 658 -15.34 -6.29 -11.41
N PRO A 659 -15.97 -6.32 -12.60
CA PRO A 659 -17.42 -6.21 -12.71
C PRO A 659 -18.11 -7.40 -12.03
N GLY A 660 -19.02 -7.12 -11.09
CA GLY A 660 -19.73 -8.16 -10.34
C GLY A 660 -18.94 -8.75 -9.17
N GLY A 661 -17.83 -8.10 -8.78
CA GLY A 661 -17.03 -8.43 -7.61
C GLY A 661 -17.84 -8.37 -6.30
N THR A 662 -17.40 -9.14 -5.30
CA THR A 662 -18.05 -9.19 -3.98
C THR A 662 -17.43 -8.19 -3.01
N ALA A 663 -18.14 -7.85 -1.94
CA ALA A 663 -17.61 -6.98 -0.87
C ALA A 663 -16.36 -7.56 -0.19
N MET A 664 -16.29 -8.89 -0.07
CA MET A 664 -15.14 -9.59 0.51
C MET A 664 -13.92 -9.46 -0.40
N MET A 665 -14.07 -9.79 -1.69
CA MET A 665 -13.01 -9.63 -2.70
C MET A 665 -12.48 -8.19 -2.76
N MET A 666 -13.38 -7.21 -2.70
CA MET A 666 -12.99 -5.80 -2.68
C MET A 666 -12.21 -5.42 -1.41
N SER A 667 -12.59 -5.94 -0.24
CA SER A 667 -11.88 -5.64 1.02
C SER A 667 -10.49 -6.26 1.03
N ASP A 668 -10.38 -7.49 0.52
CA ASP A 668 -9.12 -8.25 0.46
C ASP A 668 -8.15 -7.61 -0.53
N ASP A 669 -8.59 -7.35 -1.77
CA ASP A 669 -7.74 -6.77 -2.82
C ASP A 669 -7.26 -5.36 -2.47
N LEU A 670 -8.15 -4.53 -1.93
CA LEU A 670 -7.83 -3.14 -1.57
C LEU A 670 -7.15 -3.04 -0.19
N MET A 671 -7.05 -4.16 0.56
CA MET A 671 -6.51 -4.23 1.92
C MET A 671 -7.15 -3.20 2.88
N VAL A 672 -8.49 -3.12 2.86
CA VAL A 672 -9.27 -2.17 3.67
C VAL A 672 -10.22 -2.88 4.63
N ALA A 673 -10.36 -2.32 5.83
CA ALA A 673 -11.37 -2.78 6.77
C ALA A 673 -12.80 -2.57 6.23
N GLU A 674 -13.71 -3.49 6.52
CA GLU A 674 -15.09 -3.50 5.99
C GLU A 674 -15.85 -2.19 6.30
N ALA A 675 -15.65 -1.60 7.49
CA ALA A 675 -16.25 -0.31 7.85
C ALA A 675 -15.76 0.83 6.93
N THR A 676 -14.46 0.86 6.63
CA THR A 676 -13.85 1.84 5.72
C THR A 676 -14.38 1.65 4.30
N ARG A 677 -14.48 0.40 3.83
CA ARG A 677 -15.05 0.07 2.52
C ARG A 677 -16.48 0.58 2.38
N ARG A 678 -17.37 0.25 3.32
CA ARG A 678 -18.78 0.72 3.32
C ARG A 678 -18.86 2.25 3.25
N SER A 679 -18.04 2.92 4.07
CA SER A 679 -18.00 4.37 4.12
C SER A 679 -17.56 5.00 2.79
N ASN A 680 -16.54 4.45 2.13
CA ASN A 680 -16.07 4.93 0.84
C ASN A 680 -17.01 4.59 -0.31
N MET A 681 -17.66 3.41 -0.28
CA MET A 681 -18.70 3.03 -1.26
C MET A 681 -19.90 3.99 -1.22
N SER A 682 -20.34 4.40 -0.03
CA SER A 682 -21.39 5.41 0.14
C SER A 682 -20.98 6.77 -0.45
N ARG A 683 -19.74 7.21 -0.21
CA ARG A 683 -19.19 8.44 -0.82
C ARG A 683 -19.13 8.35 -2.34
N LEU A 684 -18.60 7.25 -2.87
CA LEU A 684 -18.50 7.03 -4.32
C LEU A 684 -19.88 7.03 -4.98
N ARG A 685 -20.87 6.37 -4.36
CA ARG A 685 -22.25 6.38 -4.84
C ARG A 685 -22.84 7.78 -4.91
N GLY A 686 -22.68 8.56 -3.84
CA GLY A 686 -23.11 9.95 -3.80
C GLY A 686 -22.41 10.84 -4.81
N TRP A 687 -21.12 10.60 -5.08
CA TRP A 687 -20.35 11.35 -6.05
C TRP A 687 -20.71 11.00 -7.50
N LEU A 688 -20.85 9.71 -7.83
CA LEU A 688 -21.26 9.28 -9.17
C LEU A 688 -22.65 9.80 -9.52
N GLY A 689 -23.59 9.74 -8.58
CA GLY A 689 -24.96 10.23 -8.73
C GLY A 689 -25.85 9.31 -9.58
N VAL A 690 -26.73 9.90 -10.37
CA VAL A 690 -27.70 9.21 -11.24
C VAL A 690 -27.55 9.66 -12.69
N ASP A 691 -27.93 8.79 -13.62
CA ASP A 691 -27.96 9.09 -15.05
C ASP A 691 -29.13 10.05 -15.42
N ALA A 692 -29.22 10.40 -16.71
CA ALA A 692 -30.27 11.29 -17.23
C ALA A 692 -31.70 10.74 -17.08
N HIS A 693 -31.85 9.43 -16.83
CA HIS A 693 -33.12 8.73 -16.64
C HIS A 693 -33.44 8.49 -15.15
N GLY A 694 -32.56 8.93 -14.24
CA GLY A 694 -32.70 8.73 -12.80
C GLY A 694 -32.17 7.38 -12.28
N GLY A 695 -31.54 6.57 -13.14
CA GLY A 695 -30.88 5.33 -12.76
C GLY A 695 -29.58 5.59 -11.99
N ALA A 696 -29.36 4.88 -10.88
CA ALA A 696 -28.13 5.03 -10.10
C ALA A 696 -26.92 4.52 -10.88
N TYR A 697 -25.86 5.34 -10.94
CA TYR A 697 -24.59 4.94 -11.55
C TYR A 697 -23.88 3.82 -10.78
N LEU A 698 -24.12 3.75 -9.47
CA LEU A 698 -23.66 2.67 -8.58
C LEU A 698 -24.87 2.19 -7.76
N PRO A 699 -25.64 1.21 -8.26
CA PRO A 699 -26.76 0.62 -7.54
C PRO A 699 -26.36 -0.04 -6.21
N ASP A 700 -27.36 -0.37 -5.39
CA ASP A 700 -27.16 -1.20 -4.20
C ASP A 700 -26.99 -2.67 -4.59
N ALA A 701 -26.05 -3.34 -3.93
CA ALA A 701 -25.63 -4.69 -4.25
C ALA A 701 -26.45 -5.76 -3.50
N TYR A 702 -27.80 -5.74 -3.63
CA TYR A 702 -28.69 -6.69 -2.93
C TYR A 702 -28.44 -8.17 -3.32
N SER A 703 -27.81 -8.41 -4.47
CA SER A 703 -27.38 -9.74 -4.94
C SER A 703 -26.04 -10.21 -4.33
N GLY A 704 -25.39 -9.38 -3.52
CA GLY A 704 -24.01 -9.60 -3.06
C GLY A 704 -22.94 -9.29 -4.11
N ARG A 705 -23.32 -8.92 -5.33
CA ARG A 705 -22.42 -8.53 -6.43
C ARG A 705 -22.53 -7.03 -6.70
N ILE A 706 -21.37 -6.39 -6.80
CA ILE A 706 -21.28 -4.94 -7.03
C ILE A 706 -21.06 -4.69 -8.52
N THR A 707 -21.94 -3.91 -9.14
CA THR A 707 -21.85 -3.57 -10.57
C THR A 707 -22.02 -2.07 -10.78
N LEU A 708 -21.18 -1.49 -11.63
CA LEU A 708 -21.37 -0.13 -12.13
C LEU A 708 -22.40 -0.11 -13.26
N HIS A 709 -23.04 1.04 -13.45
CA HIS A 709 -23.86 1.29 -14.63
C HIS A 709 -23.00 1.19 -15.90
N ALA A 710 -23.54 0.55 -16.95
CA ALA A 710 -22.80 0.20 -18.17
C ALA A 710 -22.21 1.39 -18.96
N GLY A 711 -22.71 2.60 -18.72
CA GLY A 711 -22.15 3.82 -19.31
C GLY A 711 -20.87 4.32 -18.64
N ILE A 712 -20.54 3.88 -17.42
CA ILE A 712 -19.27 4.24 -16.78
C ILE A 712 -18.15 3.48 -17.47
N THR A 713 -17.06 4.18 -17.78
CA THR A 713 -15.90 3.58 -18.42
C THR A 713 -14.60 4.24 -17.95
N SER A 714 -13.45 3.75 -18.42
CA SER A 714 -12.15 4.39 -18.27
C SER A 714 -11.48 4.77 -19.60
N ASP A 715 -10.51 5.69 -19.57
CA ASP A 715 -9.63 5.94 -20.72
C ASP A 715 -8.77 4.71 -21.09
N TRP A 716 -8.56 3.78 -20.15
CA TRP A 716 -7.92 2.50 -20.41
C TRP A 716 -8.82 1.55 -21.22
N GLU A 717 -10.08 1.36 -20.83
CA GLU A 717 -11.04 0.56 -21.62
C GLU A 717 -11.27 1.16 -23.01
N GLN A 718 -11.30 2.50 -23.12
CA GLN A 718 -11.37 3.19 -24.41
C GLN A 718 -10.14 2.89 -25.28
N LEU A 719 -8.95 2.90 -24.70
CA LEU A 719 -7.72 2.51 -25.39
C LEU A 719 -7.79 1.04 -25.85
N GLN A 720 -8.22 0.12 -24.98
CA GLN A 720 -8.38 -1.30 -25.30
C GLN A 720 -9.35 -1.51 -26.47
N ALA A 721 -10.47 -0.77 -26.50
CA ALA A 721 -11.43 -0.82 -27.60
C ALA A 721 -10.83 -0.40 -28.95
N LEU A 722 -9.97 0.63 -28.96
CA LEU A 722 -9.29 1.12 -30.17
C LEU A 722 -8.31 0.09 -30.74
N ILE A 723 -7.72 -0.76 -29.90
CA ILE A 723 -6.73 -1.76 -30.28
C ILE A 723 -7.29 -3.19 -30.32
N GLY A 724 -8.61 -3.39 -30.23
CA GLY A 724 -9.22 -4.72 -30.14
C GLY A 724 -8.90 -5.68 -31.30
N GLY A 725 -8.45 -5.17 -32.46
CA GLY A 725 -7.94 -5.97 -33.58
C GLY A 725 -6.47 -6.42 -33.46
N GLY A 726 -5.80 -6.07 -32.36
CA GLY A 726 -4.38 -6.25 -32.09
C GLY A 726 -3.53 -5.07 -32.56
N VAL A 727 -2.62 -4.61 -31.70
CA VAL A 727 -1.71 -3.47 -31.95
C VAL A 727 -0.93 -3.62 -33.26
N ASN A 728 -0.52 -4.85 -33.58
CA ASN A 728 0.21 -5.19 -34.81
C ASN A 728 -0.60 -5.05 -36.10
N ARG A 729 -1.93 -4.95 -36.03
CA ARG A 729 -2.82 -4.99 -37.21
C ARG A 729 -3.73 -3.79 -37.38
N VAL A 730 -4.14 -3.14 -36.29
CA VAL A 730 -5.01 -1.96 -36.37
C VAL A 730 -4.35 -0.84 -37.19
N ALA A 731 -5.18 0.00 -37.81
CA ALA A 731 -4.71 1.10 -38.64
C ALA A 731 -3.97 2.17 -37.82
N ASN A 732 -3.10 2.94 -38.47
CA ASN A 732 -2.33 4.00 -37.79
C ASN A 732 -3.25 5.03 -37.11
N ALA A 733 -4.41 5.34 -37.68
CA ALA A 733 -5.39 6.25 -37.07
C ALA A 733 -5.86 5.76 -35.68
N SER A 734 -6.07 4.45 -35.51
CA SER A 734 -6.44 3.87 -34.21
C SER A 734 -5.28 3.95 -33.21
N LEU A 735 -4.04 3.69 -33.67
CA LEU A 735 -2.85 3.80 -32.83
C LEU A 735 -2.60 5.25 -32.36
N VAL A 736 -2.78 6.22 -33.26
CA VAL A 736 -2.69 7.65 -32.93
C VAL A 736 -3.74 8.03 -31.88
N HIS A 737 -5.01 7.68 -32.10
CA HIS A 737 -6.07 7.98 -31.14
C HIS A 737 -5.80 7.33 -29.77
N ALA A 738 -5.29 6.09 -29.74
CA ALA A 738 -4.92 5.42 -28.51
C ALA A 738 -3.82 6.19 -27.74
N LEU A 739 -2.78 6.68 -28.43
CA LEU A 739 -1.72 7.49 -27.80
C LEU A 739 -2.18 8.91 -27.41
N GLU A 740 -3.22 9.46 -28.03
CA GLU A 740 -3.82 10.74 -27.61
C GLU A 740 -4.46 10.65 -26.23
N LEU A 741 -5.01 9.49 -25.86
CA LEU A 741 -5.55 9.24 -24.51
C LEU A 741 -4.48 9.26 -23.42
N VAL A 742 -3.20 9.02 -23.78
CA VAL A 742 -2.07 8.98 -22.86
C VAL A 742 -1.65 10.40 -22.48
N ARG A 743 -1.93 10.77 -21.22
CA ARG A 743 -1.64 12.07 -20.61
C ARG A 743 -0.36 12.06 -19.77
N GLY A 744 0.15 10.89 -19.43
CA GLY A 744 1.39 10.67 -18.66
C GLY A 744 1.52 9.21 -18.23
N ALA A 745 2.37 8.96 -17.24
CA ALA A 745 2.52 7.64 -16.65
C ALA A 745 1.18 7.08 -16.15
N PRO A 746 0.83 5.82 -16.44
CA PRO A 746 -0.38 5.21 -15.92
C PRO A 746 -0.41 5.27 -14.38
N LEU A 747 -1.55 5.69 -13.84
CA LEU A 747 -1.77 5.84 -12.41
C LEU A 747 -0.75 6.77 -11.74
N ALA A 748 -0.43 7.92 -12.37
CA ALA A 748 0.67 8.82 -11.96
C ALA A 748 0.56 9.35 -10.52
N ASP A 749 -0.66 9.49 -10.00
CA ASP A 749 -0.90 10.05 -8.67
C ASP A 749 -0.89 9.03 -7.53
N ALA A 750 -0.74 7.74 -7.88
CA ALA A 750 -0.53 6.67 -6.92
C ALA A 750 0.96 6.61 -6.58
N ALA A 751 1.32 6.88 -5.33
CA ALA A 751 2.70 6.73 -4.87
C ALA A 751 3.15 5.27 -5.01
N PRO A 752 4.47 4.99 -5.07
CA PRO A 752 4.98 3.62 -5.00
C PRO A 752 4.38 2.89 -3.79
N GLY A 753 3.81 1.70 -4.00
CA GLY A 753 3.08 0.96 -2.96
C GLY A 753 1.68 1.52 -2.64
N GLN A 754 1.08 2.35 -3.48
CA GLN A 754 -0.36 2.62 -3.45
C GLN A 754 -1.02 1.91 -4.63
N TRP A 755 -2.27 1.45 -4.41
CA TRP A 755 -3.05 0.68 -5.38
C TRP A 755 -2.35 -0.64 -5.75
N HIS A 756 -1.89 -1.38 -4.74
CA HIS A 756 -1.14 -2.63 -4.92
C HIS A 756 -1.87 -3.65 -5.81
N TRP A 757 -3.20 -3.70 -5.74
CA TRP A 757 -4.03 -4.55 -6.59
C TRP A 757 -3.85 -4.25 -8.09
N ALA A 758 -3.56 -2.99 -8.45
CA ALA A 758 -3.43 -2.50 -9.81
C ALA A 758 -2.00 -2.56 -10.33
N GLU A 759 -1.04 -3.12 -9.58
CA GLU A 759 0.36 -3.05 -10.00
C GLU A 759 0.63 -3.87 -11.27
N GLN A 760 0.02 -5.05 -11.40
CA GLN A 760 0.05 -5.80 -12.66
C GLN A 760 -0.62 -5.02 -13.80
N LEU A 761 -1.78 -4.41 -13.54
CA LEU A 761 -2.50 -3.58 -14.51
C LEU A 761 -1.64 -2.40 -15.00
N ARG A 762 -0.90 -1.75 -14.10
CA ARG A 762 0.03 -0.67 -14.43
C ARG A 762 1.12 -1.13 -15.40
N HIS A 763 1.71 -2.31 -15.16
CA HIS A 763 2.71 -2.90 -16.06
C HIS A 763 2.11 -3.22 -17.43
N ASP A 764 0.89 -3.78 -17.47
CA ASP A 764 0.20 -4.09 -18.72
C ASP A 764 -0.16 -2.81 -19.51
N MET A 765 -0.57 -1.74 -18.84
CA MET A 765 -0.78 -0.41 -19.45
C MET A 765 0.51 0.12 -20.08
N ILE A 766 1.63 0.10 -19.34
CA ILE A 766 2.93 0.58 -19.85
C ILE A 766 3.38 -0.26 -21.05
N ALA A 767 3.30 -1.60 -20.96
CA ALA A 767 3.68 -2.50 -22.03
C ALA A 767 2.81 -2.31 -23.29
N THR A 768 1.50 -2.15 -23.11
CA THR A 768 0.56 -1.89 -24.22
C THR A 768 0.89 -0.57 -24.92
N ILE A 769 1.08 0.51 -24.15
CA ILE A 769 1.39 1.84 -24.71
C ILE A 769 2.76 1.84 -25.39
N SER A 770 3.75 1.17 -24.79
CA SER A 770 5.08 0.95 -25.36
C SER A 770 4.99 0.23 -26.71
N ASP A 771 4.21 -0.85 -26.78
CA ASP A 771 4.00 -1.61 -28.03
C ASP A 771 3.30 -0.77 -29.12
N ILE A 772 2.28 0.02 -28.74
CA ILE A 772 1.60 0.95 -29.66
C ILE A 772 2.59 1.98 -30.21
N ALA A 773 3.39 2.59 -29.33
CA ALA A 773 4.40 3.59 -29.70
C ALA A 773 5.45 3.00 -30.65
N VAL A 774 6.00 1.82 -30.34
CA VAL A 774 6.99 1.14 -31.19
C VAL A 774 6.40 0.78 -32.55
N VAL A 775 5.19 0.21 -32.59
CA VAL A 775 4.56 -0.18 -33.86
C VAL A 775 4.26 1.05 -34.72
N LEU A 776 3.72 2.12 -34.15
CA LEU A 776 3.44 3.35 -34.88
C LEU A 776 4.74 3.99 -35.38
N ALA A 777 5.76 4.11 -34.51
CA ALA A 777 7.06 4.67 -34.87
C ALA A 777 7.74 3.87 -35.98
N ARG A 778 7.81 2.53 -35.89
CA ARG A 778 8.41 1.70 -36.95
C ARG A 778 7.68 1.83 -38.28
N ARG A 779 6.34 1.91 -38.26
CA ARG A 779 5.55 2.14 -39.48
C ARG A 779 5.82 3.52 -40.08
N ALA A 780 5.94 4.54 -39.25
CA ALA A 780 6.23 5.91 -39.66
C ALA A 780 7.66 6.05 -40.23
N LEU A 781 8.67 5.47 -39.55
CA LEU A 781 10.06 5.41 -40.03
C LEU A 781 10.16 4.71 -41.40
N LYS A 782 9.44 3.60 -41.58
CA LYS A 782 9.38 2.91 -42.88
C LYS A 782 8.75 3.77 -43.99
N ALA A 783 7.83 4.66 -43.64
CA ALA A 783 7.21 5.61 -44.55
C ALA A 783 8.03 6.90 -44.75
N GLY A 784 9.12 7.09 -44.00
CA GLY A 784 9.91 8.33 -43.99
C GLY A 784 9.26 9.49 -43.22
N ASP A 785 8.22 9.21 -42.44
CA ASP A 785 7.52 10.21 -41.61
C ASP A 785 8.19 10.29 -40.23
N LEU A 786 9.23 11.12 -40.12
CA LEU A 786 10.01 11.27 -38.90
C LEU A 786 9.25 12.00 -37.80
N ASP A 787 8.32 12.90 -38.15
CA ASP A 787 7.54 13.68 -37.18
C ASP A 787 6.55 12.78 -36.43
N SER A 788 5.81 11.93 -37.15
CA SER A 788 4.91 10.95 -36.52
C SER A 788 5.69 9.93 -35.69
N ALA A 789 6.88 9.53 -36.14
CA ALA A 789 7.73 8.61 -35.38
C ALA A 789 8.22 9.25 -34.07
N GLN A 790 8.67 10.51 -34.12
CA GLN A 790 9.08 11.25 -32.93
C GLN A 790 7.92 11.44 -31.95
N TRP A 791 6.75 11.85 -32.42
CA TRP A 791 5.57 12.01 -31.57
C TRP A 791 5.18 10.70 -30.87
N ALA A 792 5.23 9.56 -31.58
CA ALA A 792 4.95 8.25 -30.99
C ALA A 792 5.98 7.88 -29.89
N ILE A 793 7.27 8.17 -30.14
CA ILE A 793 8.33 7.96 -29.15
C ILE A 793 8.15 8.86 -27.92
N GLU A 794 7.82 10.14 -28.10
CA GLU A 794 7.54 11.06 -26.98
C GLU A 794 6.41 10.55 -26.09
N LYS A 795 5.36 9.96 -26.69
CA LYS A 795 4.27 9.31 -25.96
C LYS A 795 4.72 8.07 -25.18
N GLY A 796 5.59 7.23 -25.75
CA GLY A 796 6.17 6.10 -25.02
C GLY A 796 7.14 6.52 -23.90
N LEU A 797 7.86 7.64 -24.07
CA LEU A 797 8.72 8.20 -23.02
C LEU A 797 7.90 8.73 -21.84
N ALA A 798 6.72 9.29 -22.10
CA ALA A 798 5.83 9.81 -21.06
C ALA A 798 5.33 8.73 -20.06
N VAL A 799 5.35 7.45 -20.46
CA VAL A 799 4.98 6.33 -19.58
C VAL A 799 6.17 5.62 -18.93
N GLY A 800 7.40 6.06 -19.22
CA GLY A 800 8.61 5.49 -18.63
C GLY A 800 8.98 4.11 -19.16
N SER A 801 8.66 3.81 -20.43
CA SER A 801 8.98 2.51 -21.02
C SER A 801 10.48 2.21 -20.93
N GLU A 802 10.76 0.99 -20.47
CA GLU A 802 12.08 0.49 -20.17
C GLU A 802 12.47 -0.69 -21.11
N ASP A 803 11.67 -0.97 -22.13
CA ASP A 803 11.89 -2.11 -23.03
C ASP A 803 13.07 -1.88 -23.99
N GLU A 804 13.85 -2.94 -24.28
CA GLU A 804 14.93 -2.88 -25.27
C GLU A 804 14.43 -2.43 -26.66
N GLN A 805 13.29 -2.95 -27.10
CA GLN A 805 12.71 -2.65 -28.41
C GLN A 805 12.29 -1.18 -28.56
N PHE A 806 11.85 -0.58 -27.46
CA PHE A 806 11.55 0.85 -27.40
C PHE A 806 12.83 1.69 -27.53
N ALA A 807 13.87 1.35 -26.76
CA ALA A 807 15.17 2.01 -26.85
C ALA A 807 15.82 1.87 -28.24
N ALA A 808 15.76 0.69 -28.85
CA ALA A 808 16.23 0.45 -30.21
C ALA A 808 15.51 1.35 -31.23
N THR A 809 14.18 1.49 -31.11
CA THR A 809 13.41 2.36 -32.02
C THR A 809 13.77 3.83 -31.85
N GLN A 810 14.10 4.29 -30.63
CA GLN A 810 14.63 5.65 -30.41
C GLN A 810 15.98 5.88 -31.08
N ILE A 811 16.90 4.91 -30.95
CA ILE A 811 18.22 4.97 -31.59
C ILE A 811 18.06 5.06 -33.12
N GLN A 812 17.17 4.25 -33.69
CA GLN A 812 16.89 4.27 -35.12
C GLN A 812 16.32 5.62 -35.59
N LEU A 813 15.39 6.21 -34.83
CA LEU A 813 14.83 7.53 -35.12
C LEU A 813 15.93 8.60 -35.12
N ALA A 814 16.74 8.66 -34.06
CA ALA A 814 17.83 9.65 -33.93
C ALA A 814 18.83 9.55 -35.10
N HIS A 815 19.20 8.32 -35.47
CA HIS A 815 20.06 8.07 -36.62
C HIS A 815 19.44 8.54 -37.94
N LEU A 816 18.16 8.26 -38.18
CA LEU A 816 17.46 8.69 -39.40
C LEU A 816 17.20 10.20 -39.45
N GLN A 817 17.15 10.88 -38.31
CA GLN A 817 17.13 12.33 -38.21
C GLN A 817 18.50 12.98 -38.46
N GLY A 818 19.58 12.19 -38.48
CA GLY A 818 20.95 12.68 -38.58
C GLY A 818 21.50 13.30 -37.29
N ASP A 819 20.88 13.00 -36.14
CA ASP A 819 21.36 13.41 -34.82
C ASP A 819 22.27 12.31 -34.23
N ASP A 820 23.48 12.20 -34.77
CA ASP A 820 24.46 11.20 -34.36
C ASP A 820 24.82 11.33 -32.87
N ALA A 821 24.81 12.56 -32.33
CA ALA A 821 25.13 12.81 -30.92
C ALA A 821 24.05 12.26 -29.97
N LEU A 822 22.78 12.37 -30.35
CA LEU A 822 21.68 11.75 -29.62
C LEU A 822 21.72 10.22 -29.75
N ALA A 823 21.95 9.71 -30.97
CA ALA A 823 22.06 8.28 -31.22
C ALA A 823 23.16 7.64 -30.34
N ASP A 824 24.38 8.19 -30.36
CA ASP A 824 25.51 7.71 -29.54
C ASP A 824 25.18 7.70 -28.04
N ARG A 825 24.51 8.75 -27.55
CA ARG A 825 24.09 8.82 -26.14
C ARG A 825 23.11 7.71 -25.80
N LEU A 826 22.11 7.47 -26.65
CA LEU A 826 21.12 6.41 -26.45
C LEU A 826 21.77 5.02 -26.51
N VAL A 827 22.73 4.79 -27.41
CA VAL A 827 23.54 3.56 -27.46
C VAL A 827 24.31 3.35 -26.16
N MET A 828 24.99 4.38 -25.66
CA MET A 828 25.71 4.32 -24.39
C MET A 828 24.77 4.04 -23.20
N GLN A 829 23.59 4.65 -23.18
CA GLN A 829 22.58 4.42 -22.14
C GLN A 829 22.07 2.98 -22.17
N LEU A 830 21.70 2.47 -23.35
CA LEU A 830 21.22 1.11 -23.52
C LEU A 830 22.28 0.09 -23.10
N THR A 831 23.51 0.21 -23.61
CA THR A 831 24.61 -0.71 -23.29
C THR A 831 25.06 -0.66 -21.83
N ARG A 832 25.06 0.53 -21.20
CA ARG A 832 25.33 0.65 -19.76
C ARG A 832 24.23 -0.02 -18.94
N ARG A 833 22.97 0.18 -19.34
CA ARG A 833 21.81 -0.39 -18.65
C ARG A 833 21.81 -1.92 -18.75
N THR A 834 22.05 -2.48 -19.93
CA THR A 834 22.11 -3.94 -20.10
C THR A 834 23.25 -4.56 -19.30
N ARG A 835 24.43 -3.94 -19.26
CA ARG A 835 25.54 -4.36 -18.38
C ARG A 835 25.19 -4.29 -16.89
N THR A 836 24.54 -3.21 -16.47
CA THR A 836 24.12 -3.02 -15.06
C THR A 836 23.10 -4.07 -14.65
N LEU A 837 22.20 -4.45 -15.55
CA LEU A 837 21.20 -5.48 -15.33
C LEU A 837 21.73 -6.90 -15.57
N GLY A 838 22.95 -7.09 -16.07
CA GLY A 838 23.48 -8.43 -16.39
C GLY A 838 22.73 -9.13 -17.53
N ILE A 839 22.21 -8.37 -18.50
CA ILE A 839 21.41 -8.90 -19.61
C ILE A 839 22.11 -8.73 -20.96
N ASP A 840 21.89 -9.69 -21.85
CA ASP A 840 22.30 -9.61 -23.25
C ASP A 840 21.25 -8.87 -24.11
N LEU A 841 21.74 -8.19 -25.15
CA LEU A 841 20.91 -7.55 -26.17
C LEU A 841 20.41 -8.58 -27.18
N SER A 842 19.21 -8.35 -27.74
CA SER A 842 18.69 -9.15 -28.85
C SER A 842 19.53 -8.99 -30.12
N GLU A 843 19.46 -9.98 -31.01
CA GLU A 843 20.20 -9.95 -32.28
C GLU A 843 19.79 -8.77 -33.18
N GLU A 844 18.50 -8.40 -33.15
CA GLU A 844 17.95 -7.24 -33.86
C GLU A 844 18.63 -5.96 -33.38
N THR A 845 18.67 -5.74 -32.07
CA THR A 845 19.32 -4.55 -31.49
C THR A 845 20.82 -4.56 -31.73
N VAL A 846 21.50 -5.70 -31.62
CA VAL A 846 22.93 -5.79 -31.94
C VAL A 846 23.20 -5.38 -33.39
N THR A 847 22.34 -5.80 -34.32
CA THR A 847 22.44 -5.44 -35.74
C THR A 847 22.25 -3.94 -35.93
N LEU A 848 21.21 -3.35 -35.32
CA LEU A 848 20.97 -1.91 -35.35
C LEU A 848 22.18 -1.13 -34.80
N LEU A 849 22.74 -1.53 -33.66
CA LEU A 849 23.88 -0.86 -33.06
C LEU A 849 25.11 -0.89 -33.97
N GLN A 850 25.34 -1.98 -34.69
CA GLN A 850 26.42 -2.06 -35.67
C GLN A 850 26.19 -1.12 -36.86
N GLU A 851 24.95 -1.03 -37.35
CA GLU A 851 24.60 -0.10 -38.42
C GLU A 851 24.79 1.35 -38.01
N VAL A 852 24.30 1.73 -36.82
CA VAL A 852 24.37 3.11 -36.33
C VAL A 852 25.79 3.53 -35.97
N VAL A 853 26.56 2.67 -35.27
CA VAL A 853 27.90 3.02 -34.78
C VAL A 853 28.99 2.79 -35.83
N GLU A 854 28.88 1.72 -36.63
CA GLU A 854 29.95 1.31 -37.58
C GLU A 854 29.60 1.62 -39.03
N GLY A 855 28.35 2.03 -39.32
CA GLY A 855 27.85 2.23 -40.67
C GLY A 855 27.66 0.93 -41.46
N ARG A 856 27.84 -0.24 -40.83
CA ARG A 856 27.71 -1.56 -41.48
C ARG A 856 27.53 -2.69 -40.46
N VAL A 857 26.77 -3.71 -40.85
CA VAL A 857 26.66 -4.96 -40.09
C VAL A 857 27.95 -5.78 -40.23
N ARG A 858 28.43 -6.33 -39.12
CA ARG A 858 29.58 -7.26 -39.12
C ARG A 858 29.15 -8.62 -39.66
N LEU A 859 29.91 -9.17 -40.60
CA LEU A 859 29.68 -10.52 -41.13
C LEU A 859 29.87 -11.56 -40.02
N ARG A 860 28.82 -12.29 -39.66
CA ARG A 860 28.94 -13.53 -38.89
C ARG A 860 29.30 -14.66 -39.87
N ARG A 861 30.44 -15.34 -39.66
CA ARG A 861 30.67 -16.62 -40.33
C ARG A 861 29.73 -17.64 -39.68
N ALA A 862 28.88 -18.26 -40.50
CA ALA A 862 28.03 -19.37 -40.09
C ALA A 862 28.86 -20.60 -39.71
#